data_AF-A0A8B8JRA1-F1
#
_entry.id   AF-A0A8B8JRA1-F1
#
_cell.length_a   1.000
_cell.length_b   1.000
_cell.length_c   1.000
_cell.angle_alpha   90.00
_cell.angle_beta   90.00
_cell.angle_gamma   90.00
#
_symmetry.space_group_name_H-M   'P 1'
#
loop_
_entity.id
_entity.type
_entity.pdbx_description
1 polymer ?
#
loop_
_entity_poly.entity_id
_entity_poly.type
_entity_poly.pdbx_seq_one_letter_code
_entity_poly.pdbx_strand_id
1 'polypeptide(L)'
;MDSHPEYIPGFLELLTVLPEEVLNYKIAARPERRRQFEKELTSQMEVALNILTACLTISELKEQVLEAFASWLRLKHGIPGSVLSSHPLVLTALSSLNSELLSEASVNVISELIHYTAAGNIDGVSANMPLIQVIVPQVMNLKAQLSDSTKDEEDVKAIARLFADMGDSYVELIATGSDESMLIVHALLEVASHPEYDIASMTFNFWHNLQLNLTKRESYISYGNEASIEAERNRRLQVFRPAYESLVSLVSFRVQYPEDYQDLSYEDLKEFKQTKYAVADVLTDAASVLGGDATLKILYMKLLEAVSAHGNNEHKEWRPAEAALFCIRAISNYVSIVEAEVMPQIMALLPKLPHQPQLLQTVCLTIGAYSKWLDSASCGLSILPSVLDILMNGMGTSEECAAAAALAFRHICDDCRKKLCGCLEGLFHIYNRTVNGEDSFKVPAEDSLHLVEALSMVVTELPPDDAKRALEALCIPVITPLQEAINQGAESLSKRPSRQLTIHIDRFAYIFRYVNHPQVVADAIQRLWPIFKAIFDVRAWDMRTMESLCRACKYAVRTSGRFMGLTIGAMLEEIQSLYRQHHQPCFLYLSSEVIKIFGSDPSCADYLKNLIEALFQHTTRLLTNIQEFTARPDIADDCFLLASRCIRYCPQLFIPSSVFPSLVDCSMIGITVQHREASNSILHFLADIFDLGNSSVGEKFIPIRDSVISPRGASITRILIASLTGALPKSRVDVVSYTLLALTRSYGLQVLEWAKKSVLLIPSTAVTDVERSRFLKALSDAACGGDINVLTVPVEELSDVCRRNRAVQEIVQEALRPLELNMVNVS
;
A
#
# COMPACT_ATOMS: atom_id res chain seq x y z
N MET A 1 15.15 -43.31 30.68
CA MET A 1 16.40 -42.69 30.17
C MET A 1 17.56 -43.66 30.32
N ASP A 2 17.77 -44.26 31.49
CA ASP A 2 18.90 -45.18 31.74
C ASP A 2 18.83 -46.52 30.99
N SER A 3 17.65 -46.93 30.51
CA SER A 3 17.44 -48.22 29.85
C SER A 3 17.79 -48.22 28.35
N HIS A 4 17.65 -47.08 27.66
CA HIS A 4 17.86 -46.93 26.21
C HIS A 4 18.32 -45.50 25.85
N PRO A 5 19.54 -45.09 26.22
CA PRO A 5 20.07 -43.76 25.94
C PRO A 5 20.18 -43.45 24.43
N GLU A 6 20.34 -44.48 23.60
CA GLU A 6 20.47 -44.38 22.14
C GLU A 6 19.25 -43.77 21.43
N TYR A 7 18.06 -43.83 22.04
CA TYR A 7 16.84 -43.28 21.46
C TYR A 7 16.53 -41.84 21.89
N ILE A 8 17.27 -41.30 22.87
CA ILE A 8 17.01 -39.97 23.42
C ILE A 8 17.12 -38.87 22.33
N PRO A 9 18.14 -38.84 21.45
CA PRO A 9 18.23 -37.80 20.43
C PRO A 9 17.02 -37.79 19.47
N GLY A 10 16.60 -38.98 18.98
CA GLY A 10 15.43 -39.09 18.11
C GLY A 10 14.12 -38.74 18.81
N PHE A 11 14.03 -38.95 20.12
CA PHE A 11 12.87 -38.54 20.91
C PHE A 11 12.84 -37.02 21.15
N LEU A 12 14.00 -36.38 21.37
CA LEU A 12 14.09 -34.92 21.45
C LEU A 12 13.68 -34.26 20.14
N GLU A 13 14.12 -34.79 19.00
CA GLU A 13 13.70 -34.31 17.68
C GLU A 13 12.17 -34.34 17.53
N LEU A 14 11.53 -35.44 17.95
CA LEU A 14 10.07 -35.54 17.95
C LEU A 14 9.43 -34.47 18.85
N LEU A 15 10.00 -34.22 20.04
CA LEU A 15 9.52 -33.19 20.95
C LEU A 15 9.72 -31.78 20.37
N THR A 16 10.75 -31.53 19.57
CA THR A 16 10.98 -30.25 18.88
C THR A 16 9.93 -30.01 17.81
N VAL A 17 9.67 -30.98 16.94
CA VAL A 17 8.79 -30.82 15.76
C VAL A 17 7.31 -30.80 16.12
N LEU A 18 6.89 -31.49 17.20
CA LEU A 18 5.47 -31.57 17.61
C LEU A 18 4.75 -30.20 17.71
N PRO A 19 5.25 -29.21 18.48
CA PRO A 19 4.64 -27.89 18.54
C PRO A 19 4.76 -27.09 17.23
N GLU A 20 5.80 -27.32 16.41
CA GLU A 20 5.93 -26.68 15.09
C GLU A 20 4.80 -27.07 14.14
N GLU A 21 4.32 -28.31 14.24
CA GLU A 21 3.23 -28.83 13.41
C GLU A 21 1.86 -28.17 13.68
N VAL A 22 1.68 -27.50 14.83
CA VAL A 22 0.49 -26.68 15.10
C VAL A 22 0.41 -25.51 14.11
N LEU A 23 1.56 -24.90 13.84
CA LEU A 23 1.71 -23.74 12.97
C LEU A 23 1.94 -24.15 11.51
N ASN A 24 2.13 -25.44 11.23
CA ASN A 24 2.33 -25.95 9.87
C ASN A 24 1.02 -26.02 9.07
N TYR A 25 0.78 -25.04 8.21
CA TYR A 25 -0.39 -25.02 7.31
C TYR A 25 -0.30 -25.97 6.12
N LYS A 26 0.82 -26.69 5.93
CA LYS A 26 0.92 -27.78 4.94
C LYS A 26 0.11 -29.01 5.36
N ILE A 27 -0.10 -29.22 6.67
CA ILE A 27 -1.00 -30.27 7.16
C ILE A 27 -2.45 -29.84 6.95
N ALA A 28 -3.17 -30.63 6.16
CA ALA A 28 -4.57 -30.45 5.80
C ALA A 28 -5.57 -30.77 6.93
N ALA A 29 -5.30 -30.30 8.15
CA ALA A 29 -6.21 -30.44 9.28
C ALA A 29 -7.37 -29.45 9.16
N ARG A 30 -8.55 -29.84 9.67
CA ARG A 30 -9.68 -28.90 9.83
C ARG A 30 -9.30 -27.82 10.85
N PRO A 31 -9.76 -26.57 10.70
CA PRO A 31 -9.47 -25.50 11.67
C PRO A 31 -9.77 -25.90 13.11
N GLU A 32 -10.91 -26.55 13.35
CA GLU A 32 -11.27 -27.04 14.68
C GLU A 32 -10.30 -28.11 15.21
N ARG A 33 -9.84 -29.04 14.36
CA ARG A 33 -8.85 -30.04 14.79
C ARG A 33 -7.50 -29.41 15.09
N ARG A 34 -7.09 -28.37 14.37
CA ARG A 34 -5.85 -27.64 14.63
C ARG A 34 -5.91 -26.89 15.97
N ARG A 35 -7.00 -26.15 16.23
CA ARG A 35 -7.25 -25.51 17.54
C ARG A 35 -7.30 -26.54 18.66
N GLN A 36 -7.90 -27.71 18.41
CA GLN A 36 -7.95 -28.81 19.38
C GLN A 36 -6.56 -29.43 19.61
N PHE A 37 -5.74 -29.60 18.57
CA PHE A 37 -4.38 -30.11 18.67
C PHE A 37 -3.47 -29.14 19.43
N GLU A 38 -3.60 -27.83 19.16
CA GLU A 38 -2.94 -26.77 19.95
C GLU A 38 -3.33 -26.88 21.43
N LYS A 39 -4.63 -26.97 21.75
CA LYS A 39 -5.10 -27.16 23.14
C LYS A 39 -4.56 -28.44 23.78
N GLU A 40 -4.51 -29.55 23.03
CA GLU A 40 -3.94 -30.82 23.49
C GLU A 40 -2.45 -30.65 23.83
N LEU A 41 -1.64 -30.07 22.94
CA LEU A 41 -0.22 -29.83 23.21
C LEU A 41 -0.01 -28.86 24.37
N THR A 42 -0.72 -27.74 24.40
CA THR A 42 -0.68 -26.78 25.50
C THR A 42 -0.99 -27.48 26.84
N SER A 43 -1.95 -28.41 26.88
CA SER A 43 -2.27 -29.18 28.10
C SER A 43 -1.15 -30.13 28.55
N GLN A 44 -0.25 -30.52 27.65
CA GLN A 44 0.89 -31.42 27.92
C GLN A 44 2.21 -30.66 28.14
N MET A 45 2.20 -29.33 28.13
CA MET A 45 3.43 -28.53 28.20
C MET A 45 4.23 -28.81 29.46
N GLU A 46 3.59 -28.96 30.62
CA GLU A 46 4.28 -29.30 31.88
C GLU A 46 5.00 -30.66 31.80
N VAL A 47 4.38 -31.65 31.16
CA VAL A 47 4.99 -32.98 30.95
C VAL A 47 6.20 -32.87 30.03
N ALA A 48 6.07 -32.13 28.92
CA ALA A 48 7.17 -31.90 27.99
C ALA A 48 8.35 -31.20 28.68
N LEU A 49 8.10 -30.13 29.45
CA LEU A 49 9.17 -29.42 30.17
C LEU A 49 9.85 -30.29 31.24
N ASN A 50 9.11 -31.16 31.92
CA ASN A 50 9.69 -32.12 32.88
C ASN A 50 10.63 -33.12 32.18
N ILE A 51 10.23 -33.61 31.01
CA ILE A 51 11.06 -34.52 30.20
C ILE A 51 12.33 -33.81 29.71
N LEU A 52 12.20 -32.59 29.18
CA LEU A 52 13.33 -31.77 28.74
C LEU A 52 14.28 -31.48 29.91
N THR A 53 13.73 -31.19 31.09
CA THR A 53 14.51 -30.98 32.32
C THR A 53 15.30 -32.22 32.73
N ALA A 54 14.70 -33.42 32.60
CA ALA A 54 15.43 -34.66 32.85
C ALA A 54 16.57 -34.87 31.84
N CYS A 55 16.38 -34.46 30.58
CA CYS A 55 17.40 -34.55 29.53
C CYS A 55 18.56 -33.56 29.71
N LEU A 56 18.36 -32.44 30.41
CA LEU A 56 19.42 -31.46 30.70
C LEU A 56 20.64 -32.05 31.43
N THR A 57 20.48 -33.19 32.13
CA THR A 57 21.60 -33.84 32.83
C THR A 57 22.61 -34.48 31.87
N ILE A 58 22.25 -34.65 30.59
CA ILE A 58 23.10 -35.21 29.54
C ILE A 58 23.78 -34.03 28.82
N SER A 59 25.07 -33.83 29.10
CA SER A 59 25.81 -32.65 28.64
C SER A 59 25.84 -32.51 27.11
N GLU A 60 25.92 -33.63 26.40
CA GLU A 60 26.00 -33.69 24.94
C GLU A 60 24.67 -33.34 24.25
N LEU A 61 23.55 -33.32 24.99
CA LEU A 61 22.21 -33.09 24.45
C LEU A 61 21.62 -31.73 24.84
N LYS A 62 22.39 -30.88 25.52
CA LYS A 62 21.89 -29.60 26.04
C LYS A 62 21.39 -28.67 24.95
N GLU A 63 22.07 -28.64 23.81
CA GLU A 63 21.68 -27.84 22.65
C GLU A 63 20.30 -28.26 22.13
N GLN A 64 20.10 -29.54 21.82
CA GLN A 64 18.82 -30.08 21.35
C GLN A 64 17.70 -29.91 22.37
N VAL A 65 18.01 -29.98 23.67
CA VAL A 65 17.04 -29.71 24.74
C VAL A 65 16.59 -28.25 24.74
N LEU A 66 17.50 -27.30 24.52
CA LEU A 66 17.19 -25.88 24.43
C LEU A 66 16.39 -25.56 23.15
N GLU A 67 16.75 -26.15 22.01
CA GLU A 67 15.99 -26.02 20.76
C GLU A 67 14.56 -26.55 20.90
N ALA A 68 14.41 -27.74 21.47
CA ALA A 68 13.09 -28.29 21.78
C ALA A 68 12.32 -27.33 22.69
N PHE A 69 12.95 -26.83 23.77
CA PHE A 69 12.31 -25.89 24.68
C PHE A 69 11.84 -24.60 23.97
N ALA A 70 12.66 -24.00 23.11
CA ALA A 70 12.29 -22.85 22.29
C ALA A 70 11.05 -23.13 21.43
N SER A 71 10.99 -24.31 20.81
CA SER A 71 9.84 -24.73 19.99
C SER A 71 8.53 -24.83 20.78
N TRP A 72 8.58 -25.34 22.02
CA TRP A 72 7.41 -25.40 22.91
C TRP A 72 6.95 -24.00 23.37
N LEU A 73 7.87 -23.06 23.55
CA LEU A 73 7.54 -21.68 23.93
C LEU A 73 6.74 -20.93 22.85
N ARG A 74 6.88 -21.31 21.57
CA ARG A 74 6.10 -20.72 20.46
C ARG A 74 4.59 -20.92 20.56
N LEU A 75 4.13 -21.86 21.37
CA LEU A 75 2.71 -21.99 21.70
C LEU A 75 2.20 -20.77 22.46
N LYS A 76 3.05 -19.98 23.13
CA LYS A 76 2.75 -18.68 23.79
C LYS A 76 1.84 -18.73 25.01
N HIS A 77 1.35 -19.92 25.41
CA HIS A 77 0.52 -20.09 26.59
C HIS A 77 0.69 -21.50 27.16
N GLY A 78 0.28 -21.70 28.42
CA GLY A 78 0.29 -23.01 29.08
C GLY A 78 0.93 -23.02 30.47
N ILE A 79 1.94 -22.18 30.70
CA ILE A 79 2.64 -22.10 31.99
C ILE A 79 2.75 -20.64 32.46
N PRO A 80 2.37 -20.31 33.72
CA PRO A 80 2.54 -18.96 34.25
C PRO A 80 4.00 -18.52 34.25
N GLY A 81 4.26 -17.24 33.94
CA GLY A 81 5.62 -16.68 33.96
C GLY A 81 6.34 -16.86 35.31
N SER A 82 5.62 -16.84 36.43
CA SER A 82 6.17 -17.09 37.78
C SER A 82 6.74 -18.50 37.97
N VAL A 83 6.23 -19.49 37.24
CA VAL A 83 6.76 -20.85 37.26
C VAL A 83 8.01 -20.92 36.37
N LEU A 84 7.92 -20.38 35.16
CA LEU A 84 9.04 -20.34 34.21
C LEU A 84 10.26 -19.58 34.77
N SER A 85 10.05 -18.51 35.55
CA SER A 85 11.14 -17.69 36.09
C SER A 85 12.12 -18.44 37.00
N SER A 86 11.69 -19.57 37.57
CA SER A 86 12.52 -20.46 38.40
C SER A 86 12.80 -21.81 37.76
N HIS A 87 12.36 -22.02 36.52
CA HIS A 87 12.43 -23.31 35.86
C HIS A 87 13.87 -23.66 35.43
N PRO A 88 14.36 -24.90 35.64
CA PRO A 88 15.73 -25.27 35.31
C PRO A 88 16.14 -25.03 33.84
N LEU A 89 15.23 -25.22 32.89
CA LEU A 89 15.47 -24.91 31.46
C LEU A 89 15.77 -23.43 31.24
N VAL A 90 15.01 -22.53 31.88
CA VAL A 90 15.21 -21.09 31.79
C VAL A 90 16.53 -20.69 32.44
N LEU A 91 16.80 -21.19 33.65
CA LEU A 91 18.07 -20.91 34.34
C LEU A 91 19.29 -21.41 33.56
N THR A 92 19.17 -22.58 32.93
CA THR A 92 20.23 -23.14 32.07
C THR A 92 20.47 -22.24 30.87
N ALA A 93 19.43 -21.88 30.12
CA ALA A 93 19.54 -20.98 28.97
C ALA A 93 20.20 -19.65 29.34
N LEU A 94 19.75 -19.02 30.44
CA LEU A 94 20.32 -17.76 30.92
C LEU A 94 21.81 -17.89 31.30
N SER A 95 22.19 -18.98 31.98
CA SER A 95 23.59 -19.23 32.35
C SER A 95 24.49 -19.56 31.14
N SER A 96 23.90 -20.05 30.05
CA SER A 96 24.58 -20.50 28.84
C SER A 96 24.73 -19.42 27.76
N LEU A 97 24.22 -18.21 27.98
CA LEU A 97 24.35 -17.09 27.03
C LEU A 97 25.81 -16.74 26.65
N ASN A 98 26.75 -16.96 27.57
CA ASN A 98 28.19 -16.71 27.34
C ASN A 98 28.97 -17.97 26.93
N SER A 99 28.29 -19.07 26.64
CA SER A 99 28.94 -20.34 26.26
C SER A 99 29.22 -20.37 24.76
N GLU A 100 30.45 -20.70 24.36
CA GLU A 100 30.80 -20.87 22.94
C GLU A 100 29.99 -21.95 22.20
N LEU A 101 29.49 -22.96 22.91
CA LEU A 101 28.75 -24.09 22.31
C LEU A 101 27.23 -23.93 22.39
N LEU A 102 26.71 -23.19 23.38
CA LEU A 102 25.28 -23.15 23.68
C LEU A 102 24.67 -21.74 23.49
N SER A 103 25.47 -20.75 23.08
CA SER A 103 25.02 -19.36 22.93
C SER A 103 23.82 -19.23 21.99
N GLU A 104 23.90 -19.79 20.79
CA GLU A 104 22.84 -19.67 19.77
C GLU A 104 21.50 -20.28 20.24
N ALA A 105 21.53 -21.54 20.70
CA ALA A 105 20.34 -22.20 21.25
C ALA A 105 19.78 -21.44 22.46
N SER A 106 20.65 -20.87 23.30
CA SER A 106 20.23 -20.04 24.44
C SER A 106 19.59 -18.73 23.99
N VAL A 107 20.16 -18.03 23.01
CA VAL A 107 19.61 -16.81 22.40
C VAL A 107 18.21 -17.10 21.84
N ASN A 108 18.03 -18.20 21.12
CA ASN A 108 16.71 -18.60 20.60
C ASN A 108 15.70 -18.82 21.73
N VAL A 109 16.07 -19.51 22.80
CA VAL A 109 15.20 -19.69 23.98
C VAL A 109 14.86 -18.35 24.62
N ILE A 110 15.83 -17.45 24.83
CA ILE A 110 15.58 -16.16 25.47
C ILE A 110 14.70 -15.26 24.60
N SER A 111 14.91 -15.25 23.27
CA SER A 111 14.05 -14.55 22.31
C SER A 111 12.60 -15.05 22.40
N GLU A 112 12.37 -16.37 22.37
CA GLU A 112 11.03 -16.95 22.50
C GLU A 112 10.41 -16.68 23.89
N LEU A 113 11.21 -16.65 24.97
CA LEU A 113 10.72 -16.26 26.30
C LEU A 113 10.30 -14.78 26.35
N ILE A 114 11.02 -13.88 25.68
CA ILE A 114 10.65 -12.46 25.57
C ILE A 114 9.33 -12.32 24.80
N HIS A 115 9.12 -13.08 23.73
CA HIS A 115 7.83 -13.07 23.04
C HIS A 115 6.72 -13.73 23.85
N TYR A 116 7.03 -14.77 24.63
CA TYR A 116 6.10 -15.45 25.53
C TYR A 116 5.56 -14.51 26.61
N THR A 117 6.40 -13.66 27.19
CA THR A 117 5.97 -12.70 28.23
C THR A 117 5.05 -11.61 27.69
N ALA A 118 5.19 -11.25 26.40
CA ALA A 118 4.38 -10.24 25.72
C ALA A 118 3.09 -10.79 25.07
N ALA A 119 2.98 -12.10 24.85
CA ALA A 119 1.83 -12.70 24.18
C ALA A 119 0.55 -12.71 25.06
N GLY A 120 -0.37 -11.79 24.79
CA GLY A 120 -1.82 -12.04 24.78
C GLY A 120 -2.51 -12.56 26.04
N ASN A 121 -2.03 -12.29 27.26
CA ASN A 121 -2.84 -12.50 28.45
C ASN A 121 -3.79 -11.30 28.69
N ILE A 122 -5.01 -11.59 29.17
CA ILE A 122 -6.05 -10.61 29.53
C ILE A 122 -5.53 -9.58 30.58
N ASP A 123 -4.51 -9.96 31.34
CA ASP A 123 -3.85 -9.14 32.37
C ASP A 123 -2.60 -8.38 31.84
N GLY A 124 -2.30 -8.48 30.54
CA GLY A 124 -1.14 -7.85 29.88
C GLY A 124 0.22 -8.35 30.39
N VAL A 125 1.27 -7.58 30.08
CA VAL A 125 2.67 -7.84 30.50
C VAL A 125 2.80 -7.99 32.03
N SER A 126 1.86 -7.42 32.80
CA SER A 126 1.87 -7.42 34.28
C SER A 126 1.86 -8.83 34.89
N ALA A 127 1.17 -9.78 34.27
CA ALA A 127 1.10 -11.17 34.76
C ALA A 127 2.43 -11.92 34.63
N ASN A 128 3.30 -11.48 33.72
CA ASN A 128 4.58 -12.12 33.43
C ASN A 128 5.79 -11.38 34.03
N MET A 129 5.56 -10.34 34.85
CA MET A 129 6.62 -9.55 35.50
C MET A 129 7.69 -10.39 36.23
N PRO A 130 7.38 -11.48 36.95
CA PRO A 130 8.40 -12.29 37.59
C PRO A 130 9.42 -12.89 36.61
N LEU A 131 8.97 -13.27 35.40
CA LEU A 131 9.85 -13.79 34.36
C LEU A 131 10.68 -12.68 33.72
N ILE A 132 10.07 -11.52 33.47
CA ILE A 132 10.75 -10.33 32.93
C ILE A 132 11.87 -9.88 33.87
N GLN A 133 11.63 -9.87 35.18
CA GLN A 133 12.62 -9.51 36.21
C GLN A 133 13.84 -10.45 36.26
N VAL A 134 13.72 -11.67 35.74
CA VAL A 134 14.84 -12.62 35.64
C VAL A 134 15.56 -12.49 34.29
N ILE A 135 14.82 -12.30 33.19
CA ILE A 135 15.38 -12.22 31.83
C ILE A 135 16.14 -10.91 31.61
N VAL A 136 15.52 -9.76 31.91
CA VAL A 136 16.07 -8.45 31.54
C VAL A 136 17.48 -8.22 32.10
N PRO A 137 17.78 -8.48 33.40
CA PRO A 137 19.12 -8.28 33.92
C PRO A 137 20.19 -9.13 33.22
N GLN A 138 19.85 -10.36 32.81
CA GLN A 138 20.79 -11.25 32.14
C GLN A 138 21.09 -10.80 30.71
N VAL A 139 20.07 -10.34 29.97
CA VAL A 139 20.28 -9.72 28.65
C VAL A 139 21.11 -8.45 28.79
N MET A 140 20.82 -7.61 29.78
CA MET A 140 21.58 -6.37 30.02
C MET A 140 23.06 -6.63 30.38
N ASN A 141 23.41 -7.79 30.96
CA ASN A 141 24.81 -8.16 31.21
C ASN A 141 25.61 -8.39 29.93
N LEU A 142 24.95 -8.68 28.80
CA LEU A 142 25.59 -8.85 27.49
C LEU A 142 25.92 -7.52 26.81
N LYS A 143 25.43 -6.40 27.35
CA LYS A 143 25.56 -5.06 26.74
C LYS A 143 27.00 -4.73 26.32
N ALA A 144 27.98 -5.03 27.17
CA ALA A 144 29.39 -4.75 26.87
C ALA A 144 29.92 -5.46 25.61
N GLN A 145 29.35 -6.63 25.27
CA GLN A 145 29.76 -7.44 24.12
C GLN A 145 29.35 -6.82 22.78
N LEU A 146 28.35 -5.92 22.76
CA LEU A 146 27.96 -5.17 21.55
C LEU A 146 29.10 -4.31 20.98
N SER A 147 30.06 -3.96 21.82
CA SER A 147 31.22 -3.11 21.48
C SER A 147 32.56 -3.85 21.57
N ASP A 148 32.52 -5.17 21.79
CA ASP A 148 33.73 -5.98 21.97
C ASP A 148 34.31 -6.36 20.60
N SER A 149 35.44 -5.76 20.25
CA SER A 149 36.14 -6.03 18.98
C SER A 149 36.69 -7.47 18.86
N THR A 150 36.68 -8.25 19.94
CA THR A 150 37.12 -9.65 19.91
C THR A 150 36.01 -10.64 19.53
N LYS A 151 34.75 -10.19 19.56
CA LYS A 151 33.60 -10.98 19.11
C LYS A 151 33.47 -10.95 17.60
N ASP A 152 33.03 -12.07 17.02
CA ASP A 152 32.64 -12.09 15.62
C ASP A 152 31.28 -11.41 15.41
N GLU A 153 30.98 -11.10 14.15
CA GLU A 153 29.79 -10.34 13.78
C GLU A 153 28.49 -11.11 14.05
N GLU A 154 28.49 -12.44 13.88
CA GLU A 154 27.31 -13.28 14.10
C GLU A 154 26.95 -13.37 15.59
N ASP A 155 27.95 -13.45 16.48
CA ASP A 155 27.78 -13.34 17.92
C ASP A 155 27.15 -12.00 18.31
N VAL A 156 27.70 -10.89 17.77
CA VAL A 156 27.17 -9.54 18.04
C VAL A 156 25.74 -9.40 17.50
N LYS A 157 25.46 -9.97 16.33
CA LYS A 157 24.13 -10.00 15.71
C LYS A 157 23.11 -10.77 16.55
N ALA A 158 23.49 -11.91 17.10
CA ALA A 158 22.65 -12.69 18.01
C ALA A 158 22.32 -11.92 19.30
N ILE A 159 23.31 -11.22 19.87
CA ILE A 159 23.12 -10.38 21.07
C ILE A 159 22.24 -9.16 20.75
N ALA A 160 22.50 -8.47 19.64
CA ALA A 160 21.72 -7.33 19.17
C ALA A 160 20.24 -7.70 18.95
N ARG A 161 19.96 -8.90 18.43
CA ARG A 161 18.61 -9.44 18.29
C ARG A 161 17.89 -9.54 19.63
N LEU A 162 18.55 -10.01 20.68
CA LEU A 162 17.93 -10.07 22.03
C LEU A 162 17.56 -8.67 22.54
N PHE A 163 18.41 -7.67 22.31
CA PHE A 163 18.08 -6.29 22.66
C PHE A 163 16.90 -5.77 21.85
N ALA A 164 16.87 -6.02 20.53
CA ALA A 164 15.76 -5.64 19.67
C ALA A 164 14.43 -6.30 20.10
N ASP A 165 14.43 -7.63 20.31
CA ASP A 165 13.25 -8.37 20.79
C ASP A 165 12.75 -7.83 22.13
N MET A 166 13.67 -7.51 23.05
CA MET A 166 13.36 -6.91 24.35
C MET A 166 12.78 -5.50 24.20
N GLY A 167 13.32 -4.69 23.30
CA GLY A 167 12.81 -3.37 22.97
C GLY A 167 11.37 -3.44 22.43
N ASP A 168 11.16 -4.24 21.39
CA ASP A 168 9.87 -4.39 20.73
C ASP A 168 8.80 -4.99 21.65
N SER A 169 9.13 -6.05 22.37
CA SER A 169 8.16 -6.77 23.21
C SER A 169 7.76 -5.99 24.46
N TYR A 170 8.63 -5.13 24.98
CA TYR A 170 8.39 -4.33 26.19
C TYR A 170 8.21 -2.84 25.92
N VAL A 171 7.94 -2.44 24.67
CA VAL A 171 7.85 -1.03 24.26
C VAL A 171 6.87 -0.21 25.11
N GLU A 172 5.74 -0.79 25.50
CA GLU A 172 4.74 -0.11 26.37
C GLU A 172 5.30 0.17 27.77
N LEU A 173 6.04 -0.78 28.36
CA LEU A 173 6.72 -0.60 29.65
C LEU A 173 7.88 0.38 29.52
N ILE A 174 8.66 0.28 28.44
CA ILE A 174 9.77 1.18 28.18
C ILE A 174 9.25 2.61 28.09
N ALA A 175 8.16 2.86 27.34
CA ALA A 175 7.56 4.17 27.14
C ALA A 175 7.12 4.88 28.44
N THR A 176 7.03 4.18 29.59
CA THR A 176 6.82 4.83 30.90
C THR A 176 7.98 5.74 31.31
N GLY A 177 9.18 5.53 30.77
CA GLY A 177 10.35 6.36 31.03
C GLY A 177 10.91 6.22 32.45
N SER A 178 10.86 5.01 33.02
CA SER A 178 11.58 4.68 34.26
C SER A 178 13.09 4.67 34.06
N ASP A 179 13.88 4.76 35.13
CA ASP A 179 15.34 4.71 35.05
C ASP A 179 15.81 3.37 34.45
N GLU A 180 15.17 2.26 34.81
CA GLU A 180 15.43 0.93 34.26
C GLU A 180 15.09 0.85 32.77
N SER A 181 13.95 1.43 32.37
CA SER A 181 13.56 1.54 30.95
C SER A 181 14.63 2.28 30.15
N MET A 182 15.17 3.36 30.71
CA MET A 182 16.20 4.14 30.03
C MET A 182 17.51 3.36 29.88
N LEU A 183 17.89 2.46 30.79
CA LEU A 183 19.06 1.60 30.60
C LEU A 183 18.93 0.72 29.34
N ILE A 184 17.74 0.18 29.08
CA ILE A 184 17.44 -0.59 27.87
C ILE A 184 17.57 0.28 26.62
N VAL A 185 17.04 1.50 26.67
CA VAL A 185 17.11 2.47 25.56
C VAL A 185 18.56 2.81 25.21
N HIS A 186 19.44 2.96 26.21
CA HIS A 186 20.87 3.18 25.96
C HIS A 186 21.55 1.97 25.30
N ALA A 187 21.17 0.75 25.68
CA ALA A 187 21.68 -0.45 25.00
C ALA A 187 21.19 -0.53 23.55
N LEU A 188 19.93 -0.17 23.28
CA LEU A 188 19.37 -0.09 21.93
C LEU A 188 20.05 0.98 21.07
N LEU A 189 20.47 2.11 21.66
CA LEU A 189 21.30 3.10 20.98
C LEU A 189 22.70 2.56 20.63
N GLU A 190 23.30 1.74 21.49
CA GLU A 190 24.57 1.08 21.19
C GLU A 190 24.43 0.13 19.99
N VAL A 191 23.36 -0.67 19.94
CA VAL A 191 23.04 -1.48 18.75
C VAL A 191 22.87 -0.58 17.51
N ALA A 192 22.07 0.49 17.61
CA ALA A 192 21.85 1.43 16.51
C ALA A 192 23.13 2.18 16.06
N SER A 193 24.16 2.21 16.91
CA SER A 193 25.46 2.82 16.61
C SER A 193 26.45 1.87 15.92
N HIS A 194 26.14 0.56 15.88
CA HIS A 194 27.04 -0.45 15.33
C HIS A 194 27.38 -0.17 13.85
N PRO A 195 28.64 -0.27 13.38
CA PRO A 195 29.00 0.08 12.01
C PRO A 195 28.17 -0.67 10.96
N GLU A 196 27.96 -1.97 11.17
CA GLU A 196 27.21 -2.83 10.27
C GLU A 196 25.71 -2.52 10.26
N TYR A 197 25.14 -2.37 9.06
CA TYR A 197 23.74 -1.95 8.89
C TYR A 197 22.76 -3.03 9.36
N ASP A 198 23.05 -4.30 9.07
CA ASP A 198 22.20 -5.44 9.45
C ASP A 198 22.00 -5.54 10.97
N ILE A 199 23.00 -5.12 11.75
CA ILE A 199 22.93 -5.09 13.21
C ILE A 199 22.20 -3.83 13.68
N ALA A 200 22.57 -2.65 13.15
CA ALA A 200 21.97 -1.39 13.57
C ALA A 200 20.46 -1.32 13.28
N SER A 201 20.05 -1.85 12.13
CA SER A 201 18.65 -1.83 11.66
C SER A 201 17.71 -2.70 12.48
N MET A 202 18.22 -3.67 13.26
CA MET A 202 17.41 -4.51 14.14
C MET A 202 16.56 -3.69 15.13
N THR A 203 17.03 -2.50 15.52
CA THR A 203 16.32 -1.63 16.48
C THR A 203 15.31 -0.68 15.84
N PHE A 204 15.21 -0.62 14.50
CA PHE A 204 14.37 0.38 13.83
C PHE A 204 12.88 0.19 14.12
N ASN A 205 12.42 -1.05 14.21
CA ASN A 205 11.04 -1.36 14.61
C ASN A 205 10.74 -0.84 16.02
N PHE A 206 11.69 -0.99 16.96
CA PHE A 206 11.54 -0.48 18.31
C PHE A 206 11.38 1.04 18.31
N TRP A 207 12.22 1.79 17.59
CA TRP A 207 12.12 3.25 17.52
C TRP A 207 10.77 3.70 16.94
N HIS A 208 10.29 3.00 15.90
CA HIS A 208 8.96 3.24 15.35
C HIS A 208 7.85 2.98 16.38
N ASN A 209 7.86 1.80 17.02
CA ASN A 209 6.85 1.43 18.01
C ASN A 209 6.88 2.36 19.24
N LEU A 210 8.08 2.78 19.67
CA LEU A 210 8.26 3.70 20.77
C LEU A 210 7.67 5.08 20.42
N GLN A 211 7.93 5.62 19.22
CA GLN A 211 7.31 6.90 18.87
C GLN A 211 5.79 6.81 18.84
N LEU A 212 5.21 5.71 18.35
CA LEU A 212 3.75 5.54 18.34
C LEU A 212 3.20 5.57 19.78
N ASN A 213 3.87 4.89 20.70
CA ASN A 213 3.50 4.89 22.12
C ASN A 213 3.64 6.28 22.77
N LEU A 214 4.62 7.07 22.34
CA LEU A 214 4.86 8.42 22.87
C LEU A 214 3.91 9.46 22.26
N THR A 215 3.51 9.32 20.99
CA THR A 215 2.79 10.37 20.26
C THR A 215 1.31 10.12 20.07
N LYS A 216 0.86 8.85 19.95
CA LYS A 216 -0.56 8.53 19.74
C LYS A 216 -1.39 8.77 20.99
N ARG A 217 -2.58 9.34 20.80
CA ARG A 217 -3.54 9.61 21.88
C ARG A 217 -4.06 8.34 22.56
N GLU A 218 -4.17 7.25 21.81
CA GLU A 218 -4.69 5.96 22.30
C GLU A 218 -3.88 5.43 23.50
N SER A 219 -2.56 5.66 23.50
CA SER A 219 -1.63 5.25 24.55
C SER A 219 -1.86 5.94 25.91
N TYR A 220 -2.68 6.99 25.95
CA TYR A 220 -2.90 7.81 27.14
C TYR A 220 -4.34 7.79 27.65
N ILE A 221 -5.24 7.02 27.03
CA ILE A 221 -6.68 7.01 27.39
C ILE A 221 -6.90 6.69 28.87
N SER A 222 -6.04 5.88 29.48
CA SER A 222 -6.11 5.51 30.90
C SER A 222 -5.93 6.69 31.88
N TYR A 223 -5.33 7.81 31.44
CA TYR A 223 -5.13 9.00 32.28
C TYR A 223 -6.38 9.89 32.40
N GLY A 224 -7.47 9.53 31.70
CA GLY A 224 -8.79 10.12 31.87
C GLY A 224 -8.93 11.52 31.28
N ASN A 225 -8.50 12.55 32.01
CA ASN A 225 -8.73 13.95 31.61
C ASN A 225 -7.61 14.48 30.68
N GLU A 226 -7.95 15.43 29.80
CA GLU A 226 -7.03 15.99 28.79
C GLU A 226 -5.77 16.64 29.39
N ALA A 227 -5.89 17.32 30.54
CA ALA A 227 -4.75 17.97 31.17
C ALA A 227 -3.72 16.95 31.69
N SER A 228 -4.19 15.83 32.24
CA SER A 228 -3.35 14.73 32.70
C SER A 228 -2.72 13.97 31.53
N ILE A 229 -3.48 13.75 30.44
CA ILE A 229 -2.98 13.15 29.20
C ILE A 229 -1.82 13.97 28.64
N GLU A 230 -2.02 15.28 28.48
CA GLU A 230 -1.01 16.16 27.89
C GLU A 230 0.19 16.36 28.82
N ALA A 231 -0.01 16.42 30.15
CA ALA A 231 1.09 16.49 31.11
C ALA A 231 1.98 15.23 31.06
N GLU A 232 1.38 14.04 31.02
CA GLU A 232 2.11 12.78 30.94
C GLU A 232 2.82 12.61 29.59
N ARG A 233 2.14 12.96 28.50
CA ARG A 233 2.73 12.95 27.16
C ARG A 233 3.97 13.85 27.11
N ASN A 234 3.87 15.09 27.60
CA ASN A 234 5.01 16.00 27.64
C ASN A 234 6.14 15.49 28.54
N ARG A 235 5.82 14.89 29.69
CA ARG A 235 6.82 14.26 30.57
C ARG A 235 7.59 13.16 29.82
N ARG A 236 6.89 12.22 29.18
CA ARG A 236 7.52 11.12 28.44
C ARG A 236 8.35 11.64 27.26
N LEU A 237 7.80 12.54 26.45
CA LEU A 237 8.55 13.17 25.35
C LEU A 237 9.85 13.83 25.85
N GLN A 238 9.81 14.52 26.98
CA GLN A 238 10.99 15.16 27.57
C GLN A 238 12.04 14.15 28.05
N VAL A 239 11.62 13.00 28.60
CA VAL A 239 12.52 11.92 29.05
C VAL A 239 13.23 11.26 27.86
N PHE A 240 12.50 11.01 26.76
CA PHE A 240 13.05 10.32 25.59
C PHE A 240 13.76 11.22 24.58
N ARG A 241 13.60 12.54 24.69
CA ARG A 241 14.23 13.51 23.78
C ARG A 241 15.74 13.27 23.58
N PRO A 242 16.59 13.13 24.62
CA PRO A 242 18.03 12.93 24.41
C PRO A 242 18.38 11.66 23.62
N ALA A 243 17.60 10.59 23.80
CA ALA A 243 17.80 9.33 23.08
C ALA A 243 17.51 9.50 21.58
N TYR A 244 16.41 10.18 21.23
CA TYR A 244 16.10 10.47 19.82
C TYR A 244 17.06 11.50 19.21
N GLU A 245 17.56 12.48 19.96
CA GLU A 245 18.59 13.42 19.47
C GLU A 245 19.89 12.67 19.10
N SER A 246 20.26 11.68 19.92
CA SER A 246 21.39 10.77 19.65
C SER A 246 21.10 9.85 18.46
N LEU A 247 19.91 9.27 18.37
CA LEU A 247 19.51 8.42 17.25
C LEU A 247 19.63 9.14 15.91
N VAL A 248 19.11 10.37 15.79
CA VAL A 248 19.22 11.20 14.58
C VAL A 248 20.69 11.38 14.18
N SER A 249 21.55 11.66 15.15
CA SER A 249 22.99 11.86 14.93
C SER A 249 23.68 10.57 14.47
N LEU A 250 23.29 9.42 15.02
CA LEU A 250 23.86 8.11 14.72
C LEU A 250 23.43 7.56 13.35
N VAL A 251 22.16 7.72 12.96
CA VAL A 251 21.69 7.14 11.69
C VAL A 251 22.06 8.00 10.47
N SER A 252 22.30 9.30 10.66
CA SER A 252 22.49 10.25 9.56
C SER A 252 23.72 9.99 8.67
N PHE A 253 24.79 9.39 9.19
CA PHE A 253 25.97 9.10 8.35
C PHE A 253 25.77 7.87 7.46
N ARG A 254 24.82 6.99 7.78
CA ARG A 254 24.58 5.72 7.07
C ARG A 254 24.04 5.90 5.66
N VAL A 255 23.49 7.08 5.36
CA VAL A 255 22.98 7.41 4.03
C VAL A 255 24.04 8.08 3.15
N GLN A 256 25.27 8.23 3.66
CA GLN A 256 26.41 8.71 2.90
C GLN A 256 26.81 7.67 1.85
N TYR A 257 26.99 8.14 0.63
CA TYR A 257 27.53 7.30 -0.44
C TYR A 257 28.89 6.73 -0.04
N PRO A 258 29.16 5.44 -0.35
CA PRO A 258 30.45 4.84 -0.04
C PRO A 258 31.56 5.36 -0.96
N GLU A 259 32.81 5.11 -0.58
CA GLU A 259 33.99 5.58 -1.32
C GLU A 259 34.07 4.99 -2.74
N ASP A 260 33.74 3.72 -2.86
CA ASP A 260 33.73 2.88 -4.04
C ASP A 260 32.36 2.88 -4.76
N TYR A 261 31.52 3.89 -4.55
CA TYR A 261 30.19 4.01 -5.17
C TYR A 261 30.18 3.73 -6.68
N GLN A 262 31.23 4.12 -7.40
CA GLN A 262 31.34 3.93 -8.86
C GLN A 262 31.54 2.47 -9.26
N ASP A 263 32.07 1.65 -8.36
CA ASP A 263 32.41 0.24 -8.58
C ASP A 263 31.34 -0.71 -8.00
N LEU A 264 30.30 -0.18 -7.34
CA LEU A 264 29.23 -0.99 -6.76
C LEU A 264 28.44 -1.77 -7.81
N SER A 265 28.04 -2.99 -7.44
CA SER A 265 27.13 -3.77 -8.27
C SER A 265 25.71 -3.18 -8.24
N TYR A 266 24.88 -3.63 -9.20
CA TYR A 266 23.47 -3.24 -9.22
C TYR A 266 22.71 -3.64 -7.94
N GLU A 267 23.02 -4.81 -7.37
CA GLU A 267 22.36 -5.26 -6.14
C GLU A 267 22.83 -4.43 -4.93
N ASP A 268 24.12 -4.10 -4.83
CA ASP A 268 24.63 -3.25 -3.73
C ASP A 268 24.04 -1.83 -3.79
N LEU A 269 23.86 -1.27 -5.00
CA LEU A 269 23.19 0.02 -5.18
C LEU A 269 21.72 -0.02 -4.73
N LYS A 270 21.04 -1.14 -4.97
CA LYS A 270 19.64 -1.36 -4.57
C LYS A 270 19.53 -1.55 -3.06
N GLU A 271 20.46 -2.28 -2.45
CA GLU A 271 20.56 -2.45 -1.00
C GLU A 271 20.85 -1.12 -0.31
N PHE A 272 21.84 -0.36 -0.79
CA PHE A 272 22.12 0.99 -0.28
C PHE A 272 20.90 1.91 -0.37
N LYS A 273 20.13 1.82 -1.46
CA LYS A 273 18.88 2.56 -1.60
C LYS A 273 17.83 2.15 -0.56
N GLN A 274 17.73 0.86 -0.22
CA GLN A 274 16.85 0.38 0.86
C GLN A 274 17.31 0.91 2.22
N THR A 275 18.62 0.92 2.48
CA THR A 275 19.21 1.55 3.67
C THR A 275 18.82 3.03 3.79
N LYS A 276 18.88 3.79 2.68
CA LYS A 276 18.44 5.19 2.66
C LYS A 276 16.96 5.36 3.02
N TYR A 277 16.08 4.46 2.56
CA TYR A 277 14.66 4.51 2.92
C TYR A 277 14.42 4.15 4.38
N ALA A 278 15.04 3.09 4.88
CA ALA A 278 14.91 2.69 6.29
C ALA A 278 15.39 3.81 7.25
N VAL A 279 16.51 4.47 6.93
CA VAL A 279 16.99 5.60 7.73
C VAL A 279 16.03 6.80 7.64
N ALA A 280 15.45 7.07 6.47
CA ALA A 280 14.46 8.14 6.32
C ALA A 280 13.20 7.90 7.17
N ASP A 281 12.76 6.65 7.31
CA ASP A 281 11.64 6.27 8.18
C ASP A 281 11.99 6.51 9.66
N VAL A 282 13.18 6.09 10.11
CA VAL A 282 13.65 6.34 11.49
C VAL A 282 13.79 7.83 11.79
N LEU A 283 14.29 8.63 10.84
CA LEU A 283 14.38 10.09 10.99
C LEU A 283 12.99 10.74 11.09
N THR A 284 12.03 10.22 10.34
CA THR A 284 10.62 10.63 10.39
C THR A 284 10.01 10.32 11.75
N ASP A 285 10.26 9.12 12.27
CA ASP A 285 9.86 8.71 13.62
C ASP A 285 10.50 9.62 14.68
N ALA A 286 11.79 9.92 14.57
CA ALA A 286 12.47 10.85 15.47
C ALA A 286 11.90 12.28 15.40
N ALA A 287 11.60 12.78 14.20
CA ALA A 287 11.00 14.09 14.00
C ALA A 287 9.60 14.21 14.62
N SER A 288 8.86 13.11 14.70
CA SER A 288 7.56 13.06 15.39
C SER A 288 7.66 13.25 16.91
N VAL A 289 8.78 12.82 17.51
CA VAL A 289 9.06 12.91 18.95
C VAL A 289 9.74 14.23 19.32
N LEU A 290 10.77 14.60 18.57
CA LEU A 290 11.57 15.81 18.83
C LEU A 290 10.90 17.10 18.36
N GLY A 291 10.01 16.98 17.37
CA GLY A 291 9.55 18.08 16.54
C GLY A 291 10.48 18.30 15.34
N GLY A 292 9.91 18.72 14.21
CA GLY A 292 10.66 18.93 12.96
C GLY A 292 11.74 19.98 13.07
N ASP A 293 11.46 21.13 13.69
CA ASP A 293 12.41 22.25 13.80
C ASP A 293 13.64 21.89 14.66
N ALA A 294 13.45 21.12 15.74
CA ALA A 294 14.55 20.64 16.57
C ALA A 294 15.41 19.62 15.82
N THR A 295 14.77 18.68 15.11
CA THR A 295 15.46 17.68 14.28
C THR A 295 16.23 18.35 13.15
N LEU A 296 15.64 19.35 12.51
CA LEU A 296 16.27 20.16 11.47
C LEU A 296 17.54 20.84 11.97
N LYS A 297 17.54 21.39 13.19
CA LYS A 297 18.74 22.00 13.80
C LYS A 297 19.90 21.02 13.90
N ILE A 298 19.64 19.78 14.34
CA ILE A 298 20.67 18.73 14.46
C ILE A 298 21.26 18.41 13.08
N LEU A 299 20.39 18.17 12.09
CA LEU A 299 20.81 17.85 10.72
C LEU A 299 21.51 19.03 10.02
N TYR A 300 21.10 20.25 10.33
CA TYR A 300 21.76 21.46 9.84
C TYR A 300 23.18 21.59 10.36
N MET A 301 23.44 21.27 11.63
CA MET A 301 24.81 21.24 12.15
C MET A 301 25.67 20.21 11.43
N LYS A 302 25.10 19.04 11.09
CA LYS A 302 25.79 18.05 10.24
C LYS A 302 26.10 18.57 8.83
N LEU A 303 25.18 19.34 8.24
CA LEU A 303 25.43 20.00 6.96
C LEU A 303 26.56 21.04 7.06
N LEU A 304 26.61 21.84 8.14
CA LEU A 304 27.69 22.80 8.36
C LEU A 304 29.05 22.13 8.60
N GLU A 305 29.09 21.06 9.39
CA GLU A 305 30.29 20.22 9.58
C GLU A 305 30.79 19.70 8.23
N ALA A 306 29.89 19.14 7.42
CA ALA A 306 30.20 18.68 6.08
C ALA A 306 30.80 19.81 5.23
N VAL A 307 30.15 20.98 5.13
CA VAL A 307 30.60 22.12 4.29
C VAL A 307 31.88 22.79 4.82
N SER A 308 32.15 22.75 6.12
CA SER A 308 33.31 23.41 6.74
C SER A 308 34.60 22.57 6.72
N ALA A 309 34.51 21.25 6.66
CA ALA A 309 35.66 20.35 6.52
C ALA A 309 36.47 20.53 5.20
N HIS A 310 36.02 21.44 4.32
CA HIS A 310 36.51 21.72 2.97
C HIS A 310 37.79 22.58 2.89
N GLY A 311 38.72 22.45 3.84
CA GLY A 311 40.02 23.14 3.76
C GLY A 311 40.89 22.64 2.61
N ASN A 312 41.13 23.49 1.59
CA ASN A 312 42.19 23.44 0.57
C ASN A 312 42.40 22.20 -0.33
N ASN A 313 41.56 21.16 -0.31
CA ASN A 313 41.70 20.03 -1.26
C ASN A 313 40.93 20.24 -2.57
N GLU A 314 41.59 19.94 -3.70
CA GLU A 314 41.10 20.14 -5.09
C GLU A 314 39.91 19.23 -5.47
N HIS A 315 39.62 18.19 -4.67
CA HIS A 315 38.42 17.36 -4.80
C HIS A 315 37.46 17.67 -3.65
N LYS A 316 36.41 18.47 -3.93
CA LYS A 316 35.37 18.78 -2.93
C LYS A 316 34.60 17.50 -2.60
N GLU A 317 34.78 17.01 -1.38
CA GLU A 317 34.07 15.84 -0.87
C GLU A 317 32.57 16.16 -0.70
N TRP A 318 31.75 15.65 -1.62
CA TRP A 318 30.33 15.99 -1.71
C TRP A 318 29.42 15.07 -0.87
N ARG A 319 29.90 13.87 -0.53
CA ARG A 319 29.10 12.79 0.05
C ARG A 319 28.53 13.13 1.43
N PRO A 320 29.29 13.71 2.38
CA PRO A 320 28.73 14.11 3.67
C PRO A 320 27.66 15.21 3.54
N ALA A 321 27.85 16.15 2.61
CA ALA A 321 26.86 17.21 2.36
C ALA A 321 25.58 16.65 1.72
N GLU A 322 25.70 15.67 0.83
CA GLU A 322 24.54 14.97 0.25
C GLU A 322 23.78 14.19 1.30
N ALA A 323 24.49 13.43 2.16
CA ALA A 323 23.90 12.67 3.25
C ALA A 323 23.06 13.56 4.18
N ALA A 324 23.64 14.68 4.62
CA ALA A 324 22.95 15.64 5.48
C ALA A 324 21.71 16.24 4.79
N LEU A 325 21.81 16.62 3.51
CA LEU A 325 20.65 17.15 2.76
C LEU A 325 19.58 16.09 2.51
N PHE A 326 19.96 14.83 2.30
CA PHE A 326 19.03 13.71 2.19
C PHE A 326 18.24 13.55 3.50
N CYS A 327 18.92 13.57 4.65
CA CYS A 327 18.26 13.53 5.96
C CYS A 327 17.33 14.73 6.19
N ILE A 328 17.76 15.95 5.83
CA ILE A 328 16.93 17.16 5.91
C ILE A 328 15.67 17.01 5.05
N ARG A 329 15.82 16.50 3.83
CA ARG A 329 14.68 16.23 2.95
C ARG A 329 13.72 15.21 3.55
N ALA A 330 14.23 14.14 4.16
CA ALA A 330 13.42 13.07 4.73
C ALA A 330 12.42 13.59 5.77
N ILE A 331 12.83 14.56 6.61
CA ILE A 331 11.98 15.12 7.67
C ILE A 331 11.10 16.30 7.23
N SER A 332 11.12 16.68 5.96
CA SER A 332 10.49 17.91 5.44
C SER A 332 9.02 18.10 5.84
N ASN A 333 8.23 17.02 5.92
CA ASN A 333 6.82 17.07 6.31
C ASN A 333 6.57 17.45 7.78
N TYR A 334 7.60 17.39 8.63
CA TYR A 334 7.51 17.70 10.07
C TYR A 334 8.02 19.09 10.41
N VAL A 335 8.82 19.69 9.52
CA VAL A 335 9.36 21.03 9.70
C VAL A 335 8.26 22.06 9.49
N SER A 336 8.22 23.08 10.35
CA SER A 336 7.26 24.17 10.21
C SER A 336 7.42 24.90 8.88
N ILE A 337 6.30 25.15 8.19
CA ILE A 337 6.31 25.95 6.94
C ILE A 337 6.72 27.42 7.17
N VAL A 338 6.72 27.88 8.42
CA VAL A 338 7.16 29.22 8.82
C VAL A 338 8.47 29.20 9.61
N GLU A 339 9.24 28.12 9.55
CA GLU A 339 10.55 28.02 10.19
C GLU A 339 11.47 29.16 9.68
N ALA A 340 11.96 30.00 10.58
CA ALA A 340 12.61 31.27 10.20
C ALA A 340 14.09 31.35 10.62
N GLU A 341 14.61 30.35 11.32
CA GLU A 341 15.96 30.35 11.86
C GLU A 341 16.91 29.57 10.93
N VAL A 342 16.59 28.32 10.60
CA VAL A 342 17.53 27.38 9.98
C VAL A 342 17.34 27.27 8.46
N MET A 343 16.10 27.15 7.98
CA MET A 343 15.80 26.99 6.56
C MET A 343 16.28 28.15 5.68
N PRO A 344 16.16 29.43 6.07
CA PRO A 344 16.77 30.51 5.30
C PRO A 344 18.28 30.32 5.09
N GLN A 345 18.97 29.79 6.10
CA GLN A 345 20.42 29.55 6.05
C GLN A 345 20.73 28.37 5.14
N ILE A 346 19.96 27.28 5.21
CA ILE A 346 20.06 26.13 4.29
C ILE A 346 19.88 26.59 2.84
N MET A 347 18.82 27.36 2.54
CA MET A 347 18.56 27.85 1.18
C MET A 347 19.68 28.76 0.66
N ALA A 348 20.29 29.57 1.52
CA ALA A 348 21.44 30.40 1.16
C ALA A 348 22.76 29.61 0.94
N LEU A 349 22.84 28.38 1.45
CA LEU A 349 23.97 27.47 1.26
C LEU A 349 23.89 26.69 -0.05
N LEU A 350 22.68 26.35 -0.53
CA LEU A 350 22.49 25.48 -1.71
C LEU A 350 23.28 25.94 -2.96
N PRO A 351 23.30 27.24 -3.34
CA PRO A 351 24.05 27.68 -4.52
C PRO A 351 25.58 27.55 -4.39
N LYS A 352 26.09 27.38 -3.17
CA LYS A 352 27.53 27.33 -2.86
C LYS A 352 28.08 25.90 -2.84
N LEU A 353 27.21 24.90 -2.92
CA LEU A 353 27.58 23.49 -2.85
C LEU A 353 28.31 23.02 -4.12
N PRO A 354 29.13 21.95 -4.03
CA PRO A 354 29.79 21.37 -5.19
C PRO A 354 28.81 20.95 -6.30
N HIS A 355 29.18 21.17 -7.55
CA HIS A 355 28.39 20.78 -8.73
C HIS A 355 28.56 19.29 -9.08
N GLN A 356 28.33 18.40 -8.12
CA GLN A 356 28.30 16.95 -8.34
C GLN A 356 26.87 16.50 -8.67
N PRO A 357 26.63 15.66 -9.68
CA PRO A 357 25.28 15.29 -10.10
C PRO A 357 24.42 14.72 -8.97
N GLN A 358 24.92 13.78 -8.18
CA GLN A 358 24.19 13.15 -7.07
C GLN A 358 23.79 14.18 -6.00
N LEU A 359 24.71 15.09 -5.65
CA LEU A 359 24.41 16.17 -4.71
C LEU A 359 23.39 17.14 -5.30
N LEU A 360 23.52 17.54 -6.57
CA LEU A 360 22.59 18.43 -7.24
C LEU A 360 21.18 17.83 -7.34
N GLN A 361 21.08 16.53 -7.58
CA GLN A 361 19.82 15.80 -7.54
C GLN A 361 19.16 15.92 -6.16
N THR A 362 19.91 15.64 -5.09
CA THR A 362 19.41 15.78 -3.71
C THR A 362 19.03 17.23 -3.41
N VAL A 363 19.82 18.22 -3.83
CA VAL A 363 19.49 19.65 -3.71
C VAL A 363 18.15 19.99 -4.38
N CYS A 364 17.93 19.54 -5.63
CA CYS A 364 16.67 19.77 -6.33
C CYS A 364 15.50 19.16 -5.57
N LEU A 365 15.64 17.92 -5.09
CA LEU A 365 14.58 17.24 -4.35
C LEU A 365 14.32 17.88 -2.97
N THR A 366 15.35 18.39 -2.30
CA THR A 366 15.21 19.15 -1.05
C THR A 366 14.47 20.46 -1.30
N ILE A 367 14.83 21.20 -2.35
CA ILE A 367 14.08 22.41 -2.77
C ILE A 367 12.60 22.08 -2.98
N GLY A 368 12.31 21.01 -3.73
CA GLY A 368 10.94 20.57 -3.99
C GLY A 368 10.19 20.17 -2.72
N ALA A 369 10.85 19.52 -1.76
CA ALA A 369 10.26 19.13 -0.49
C ALA A 369 9.89 20.33 0.41
N TYR A 370 10.62 21.44 0.28
CA TYR A 370 10.38 22.68 1.04
C TYR A 370 9.67 23.77 0.22
N SER A 371 8.95 23.43 -0.85
CA SER A 371 8.19 24.38 -1.67
C SER A 371 7.10 25.14 -0.89
N LYS A 372 6.39 24.47 0.04
CA LYS A 372 5.42 25.12 0.94
C LYS A 372 6.07 26.17 1.85
N TRP A 373 7.28 25.88 2.31
CA TRP A 373 8.08 26.83 3.08
C TRP A 373 8.50 28.02 2.20
N LEU A 374 8.91 27.80 0.96
CA LEU A 374 9.21 28.87 -0.01
C LEU A 374 7.99 29.79 -0.25
N ASP A 375 6.78 29.23 -0.28
CA ASP A 375 5.56 30.04 -0.37
C ASP A 375 5.22 30.78 0.95
N SER A 376 5.49 30.20 2.11
CA SER A 376 5.08 30.80 3.38
C SER A 376 6.09 31.81 3.94
N ALA A 377 7.39 31.60 3.71
CA ALA A 377 8.47 32.39 4.28
C ALA A 377 8.55 33.80 3.69
N SER A 378 8.84 34.79 4.54
CA SER A 378 8.98 36.20 4.13
C SER A 378 10.13 36.42 3.15
N CYS A 379 11.22 35.66 3.28
CA CYS A 379 12.36 35.70 2.37
C CYS A 379 12.18 34.81 1.12
N GLY A 380 11.16 33.95 1.06
CA GLY A 380 10.99 32.95 0.00
C GLY A 380 10.96 33.54 -1.41
N LEU A 381 10.25 34.66 -1.59
CA LEU A 381 10.17 35.34 -2.90
C LEU A 381 11.53 35.89 -3.38
N SER A 382 12.39 36.33 -2.45
CA SER A 382 13.72 36.85 -2.80
C SER A 382 14.70 35.75 -3.20
N ILE A 383 14.50 34.53 -2.70
CA ILE A 383 15.35 33.35 -2.97
C ILE A 383 14.87 32.62 -4.24
N LEU A 384 13.59 32.77 -4.60
CA LEU A 384 12.96 32.06 -5.72
C LEU A 384 13.73 32.14 -7.05
N PRO A 385 14.29 33.28 -7.51
CA PRO A 385 15.10 33.31 -8.73
C PRO A 385 16.33 32.40 -8.65
N SER A 386 17.06 32.45 -7.53
CA SER A 386 18.24 31.59 -7.32
C SER A 386 17.87 30.11 -7.27
N VAL A 387 16.70 29.78 -6.72
CA VAL A 387 16.18 28.42 -6.69
C VAL A 387 15.84 27.94 -8.11
N LEU A 388 15.17 28.76 -8.91
CA LEU A 388 14.84 28.44 -10.30
C LEU A 388 16.12 28.25 -11.15
N ASP A 389 17.16 29.05 -10.93
CA ASP A 389 18.45 28.87 -11.59
C ASP A 389 19.09 27.52 -11.27
N ILE A 390 19.03 27.08 -10.01
CA ILE A 390 19.49 25.73 -9.62
C ILE A 390 18.71 24.65 -10.35
N LEU A 391 17.38 24.76 -10.42
CA LEU A 391 16.54 23.77 -11.11
C LEU A 391 16.83 23.73 -12.61
N MET A 392 17.01 24.88 -13.26
CA MET A 392 17.38 24.95 -14.68
C MET A 392 18.75 24.30 -14.93
N ASN A 393 19.72 24.52 -14.05
CA ASN A 393 21.02 23.83 -14.11
C ASN A 393 20.87 22.32 -13.90
N GLY A 394 20.01 21.89 -12.98
CA GLY A 394 19.65 20.49 -12.75
C GLY A 394 19.09 19.83 -14.02
N MET A 395 18.18 20.51 -14.73
CA MET A 395 17.60 20.03 -15.99
C MET A 395 18.63 19.84 -17.12
N GLY A 396 19.76 20.56 -17.10
CA GLY A 396 20.82 20.42 -18.10
C GLY A 396 21.94 19.42 -17.76
N THR A 397 22.01 18.95 -16.51
CA THR A 397 23.18 18.21 -16.02
C THR A 397 23.17 16.72 -16.42
N SER A 398 22.19 15.95 -15.92
CA SER A 398 21.99 14.52 -16.21
C SER A 398 20.50 14.20 -16.24
N GLU A 399 20.09 13.05 -16.78
CA GLU A 399 18.67 12.65 -16.82
C GLU A 399 18.08 12.52 -15.40
N GLU A 400 18.81 11.93 -14.46
CA GLU A 400 18.39 11.78 -13.07
C GLU A 400 18.23 13.12 -12.34
N CYS A 401 19.15 14.06 -12.58
CA CYS A 401 19.03 15.43 -12.07
C CYS A 401 17.86 16.17 -12.73
N ALA A 402 17.64 15.94 -14.03
CA ALA A 402 16.58 16.59 -14.77
C ALA A 402 15.19 16.13 -14.31
N ALA A 403 15.03 14.83 -14.04
CA ALA A 403 13.82 14.27 -13.42
C ALA A 403 13.56 14.90 -12.04
N ALA A 404 14.59 14.95 -11.19
CA ALA A 404 14.51 15.58 -9.87
C ALA A 404 14.17 17.08 -9.94
N ALA A 405 14.78 17.82 -10.87
CA ALA A 405 14.52 19.24 -11.08
C ALA A 405 13.12 19.51 -11.63
N ALA A 406 12.63 18.68 -12.57
CA ALA A 406 11.28 18.75 -13.09
C ALA A 406 10.22 18.50 -12.00
N LEU A 407 10.44 17.51 -11.14
CA LEU A 407 9.58 17.23 -10.00
C LEU A 407 9.59 18.40 -8.99
N ALA A 408 10.77 18.93 -8.66
CA ALA A 408 10.90 20.08 -7.76
C ALA A 408 10.22 21.33 -8.32
N PHE A 409 10.38 21.59 -9.63
CA PHE A 409 9.72 22.69 -10.32
C PHE A 409 8.19 22.57 -10.24
N ARG A 410 7.65 21.35 -10.39
CA ARG A 410 6.23 21.08 -10.18
C ARG A 410 5.77 21.41 -8.77
N HIS A 411 6.51 20.99 -7.74
CA HIS A 411 6.18 21.32 -6.34
C HIS A 411 6.18 22.83 -6.08
N ILE A 412 7.20 23.55 -6.57
CA ILE A 412 7.26 25.01 -6.46
C ILE A 412 6.07 25.65 -7.17
N CYS A 413 5.72 25.20 -8.38
CA CYS A 413 4.58 25.76 -9.10
C CYS A 413 3.25 25.49 -8.39
N ASP A 414 3.06 24.29 -7.85
CA ASP A 414 1.84 23.95 -7.09
C ASP A 414 1.69 24.85 -5.86
N ASP A 415 2.73 24.96 -5.02
CA ASP A 415 2.64 25.72 -3.77
C ASP A 415 2.74 27.24 -3.97
N CYS A 416 3.62 27.72 -4.85
CA CYS A 416 3.88 29.15 -5.08
C CYS A 416 3.05 29.76 -6.23
N ARG A 417 2.07 29.04 -6.81
CA ARG A 417 1.32 29.44 -8.04
C ARG A 417 0.83 30.89 -8.04
N LYS A 418 0.27 31.37 -6.94
CA LYS A 418 -0.26 32.75 -6.82
C LYS A 418 0.82 33.81 -7.01
N LYS A 419 2.02 33.54 -6.48
CA LYS A 419 3.17 34.45 -6.59
C LYS A 419 3.83 34.36 -7.97
N LEU A 420 3.69 33.22 -8.63
CA LEU A 420 4.27 32.92 -9.94
C LEU A 420 3.47 33.49 -11.12
N CYS A 421 2.21 33.91 -10.92
CA CYS A 421 1.39 34.54 -11.96
C CYS A 421 2.07 35.73 -12.65
N GLY A 422 2.93 36.48 -11.94
CA GLY A 422 3.67 37.61 -12.51
C GLY A 422 4.87 37.22 -13.39
N CYS A 423 5.25 35.95 -13.42
CA CYS A 423 6.44 35.46 -14.12
C CYS A 423 6.11 34.44 -15.23
N LEU A 424 4.86 34.40 -15.70
CA LEU A 424 4.37 33.41 -16.67
C LEU A 424 5.24 33.29 -17.93
N GLU A 425 5.70 34.40 -18.50
CA GLU A 425 6.52 34.37 -19.72
C GLU A 425 7.81 33.56 -19.54
N GLY A 426 8.48 33.73 -18.40
CA GLY A 426 9.68 32.95 -18.06
C GLY A 426 9.36 31.47 -17.86
N LEU A 427 8.24 31.16 -17.22
CA LEU A 427 7.80 29.77 -17.01
C LEU A 427 7.43 29.08 -18.33
N PHE A 428 6.76 29.79 -19.25
CA PHE A 428 6.48 29.29 -20.61
C PHE A 428 7.76 29.11 -21.43
N HIS A 429 8.77 29.98 -21.25
CA HIS A 429 10.07 29.80 -21.89
C HIS A 429 10.74 28.49 -21.45
N ILE A 430 10.75 28.19 -20.14
CA ILE A 430 11.27 26.93 -19.60
C ILE A 430 10.49 25.74 -20.20
N TYR A 431 9.16 25.81 -20.20
CA TYR A 431 8.32 24.75 -20.76
C TYR A 431 8.58 24.50 -22.24
N ASN A 432 8.63 25.54 -23.07
CA ASN A 432 8.87 25.41 -24.50
C ASN A 432 10.23 24.75 -24.78
N ARG A 433 11.27 25.17 -24.05
CA ARG A 433 12.63 24.60 -24.16
C ARG A 433 12.64 23.11 -23.82
N THR A 434 11.94 22.70 -22.76
CA THR A 434 11.83 21.30 -22.34
C THR A 434 10.96 20.46 -23.28
N VAL A 435 9.81 20.98 -23.70
CA VAL A 435 8.81 20.23 -24.48
C VAL A 435 9.19 20.08 -25.95
N ASN A 436 9.84 21.09 -26.54
CA ASN A 436 10.32 21.05 -27.92
C ASN A 436 11.66 20.31 -28.05
N GLY A 437 12.32 19.97 -26.93
CA GLY A 437 13.57 19.22 -26.92
C GLY A 437 14.76 20.02 -27.46
N GLU A 438 14.85 21.31 -27.13
CA GLU A 438 16.04 22.11 -27.47
C GLU A 438 17.27 21.54 -26.72
N ASP A 439 18.42 21.40 -27.42
CA ASP A 439 19.66 20.61 -27.13
C ASP A 439 20.34 20.79 -25.74
N SER A 440 19.72 21.50 -24.80
CA SER A 440 20.30 21.89 -23.52
C SER A 440 19.64 21.29 -22.29
N PHE A 441 18.40 20.79 -22.38
CA PHE A 441 17.74 20.11 -21.27
C PHE A 441 17.62 18.60 -21.55
N LYS A 442 17.96 17.79 -20.54
CA LYS A 442 17.98 16.33 -20.60
C LYS A 442 16.76 15.71 -19.91
N VAL A 443 15.63 16.41 -19.91
CA VAL A 443 14.40 15.97 -19.22
C VAL A 443 13.74 14.85 -20.05
N PRO A 444 13.57 13.65 -19.49
CA PRO A 444 12.85 12.58 -20.17
C PRO A 444 11.42 12.99 -20.52
N ALA A 445 10.87 12.41 -21.60
CA ALA A 445 9.52 12.75 -22.06
C ALA A 445 8.45 12.53 -20.97
N GLU A 446 8.64 11.53 -20.11
CA GLU A 446 7.73 11.20 -19.01
C GLU A 446 7.80 12.27 -17.90
N ASP A 447 9.00 12.72 -17.53
CA ASP A 447 9.20 13.79 -16.56
C ASP A 447 8.78 15.17 -17.09
N SER A 448 8.75 15.36 -18.42
CA SER A 448 8.22 16.58 -19.02
C SER A 448 6.74 16.84 -18.67
N LEU A 449 6.00 15.79 -18.29
CA LEU A 449 4.62 15.91 -17.79
C LEU A 449 4.54 16.70 -16.48
N HIS A 450 5.59 16.67 -15.64
CA HIS A 450 5.65 17.49 -14.42
C HIS A 450 5.64 18.99 -14.74
N LEU A 451 6.26 19.43 -15.84
CA LEU A 451 6.21 20.83 -16.25
C LEU A 451 4.83 21.22 -16.80
N VAL A 452 4.18 20.31 -17.51
CA VAL A 452 2.81 20.52 -18.02
C VAL A 452 1.85 20.66 -16.85
N GLU A 453 1.95 19.77 -15.86
CA GLU A 453 1.23 19.84 -14.59
C GLU A 453 1.45 21.17 -13.88
N ALA A 454 2.73 21.53 -13.68
CA ALA A 454 3.17 22.74 -13.02
C ALA A 454 2.53 24.00 -13.61
N LEU A 455 2.64 24.17 -14.94
CA LEU A 455 2.07 25.33 -15.61
C LEU A 455 0.54 25.32 -15.58
N SER A 456 -0.09 24.16 -15.72
CA SER A 456 -1.55 24.04 -15.64
C SER A 456 -2.10 24.51 -14.29
N MET A 457 -1.38 24.22 -13.21
CA MET A 457 -1.72 24.69 -11.86
C MET A 457 -1.55 26.21 -11.73
N VAL A 458 -0.50 26.80 -12.32
CA VAL A 458 -0.33 28.27 -12.33
C VAL A 458 -1.42 28.95 -13.17
N VAL A 459 -1.77 28.39 -14.34
CA VAL A 459 -2.83 28.90 -15.21
C VAL A 459 -4.19 28.96 -14.49
N THR A 460 -4.44 28.03 -13.56
CA THR A 460 -5.66 27.99 -12.74
C THR A 460 -5.83 29.20 -11.81
N GLU A 461 -4.75 29.88 -11.44
CA GLU A 461 -4.81 31.06 -10.58
C GLU A 461 -5.03 32.36 -11.37
N LEU A 462 -5.11 32.28 -12.71
CA LEU A 462 -5.31 33.44 -13.56
C LEU A 462 -6.79 33.82 -13.68
N PRO A 463 -7.10 35.10 -13.93
CA PRO A 463 -8.43 35.51 -14.36
C PRO A 463 -8.87 34.76 -15.63
N PRO A 464 -10.18 34.50 -15.85
CA PRO A 464 -10.65 33.66 -16.96
C PRO A 464 -10.14 34.04 -18.36
N ASP A 465 -10.04 35.33 -18.66
CA ASP A 465 -9.54 35.80 -19.97
C ASP A 465 -8.04 35.56 -20.16
N ASP A 466 -7.27 35.70 -19.09
CA ASP A 466 -5.82 35.44 -19.08
C ASP A 466 -5.55 33.93 -19.08
N ALA A 467 -6.33 33.17 -18.31
CA ALA A 467 -6.30 31.71 -18.29
C ALA A 467 -6.59 31.13 -19.67
N LYS A 468 -7.52 31.71 -20.42
CA LYS A 468 -7.82 31.32 -21.80
C LYS A 468 -6.61 31.49 -22.72
N ARG A 469 -5.96 32.65 -22.70
CA ARG A 469 -4.76 32.91 -23.51
C ARG A 469 -3.59 32.02 -23.09
N ALA A 470 -3.40 31.82 -21.79
CA ALA A 470 -2.34 30.97 -21.26
C ALA A 470 -2.57 29.48 -21.56
N LEU A 471 -3.81 28.99 -21.48
CA LEU A 471 -4.18 27.64 -21.89
C LEU A 471 -3.90 27.41 -23.38
N GLU A 472 -4.27 28.38 -24.22
CA GLU A 472 -3.99 28.33 -25.66
C GLU A 472 -2.47 28.23 -25.91
N ALA A 473 -1.66 29.06 -25.23
CA ALA A 473 -0.20 28.99 -25.30
C ALA A 473 0.36 27.64 -24.84
N LEU A 474 -0.19 27.07 -23.77
CA LEU A 474 0.22 25.76 -23.24
C LEU A 474 -0.07 24.61 -24.22
N CYS A 475 -1.18 24.71 -24.96
CA CYS A 475 -1.59 23.71 -25.94
C CYS A 475 -0.77 23.75 -27.23
N ILE A 476 -0.21 24.89 -27.65
CA ILE A 476 0.48 25.04 -28.94
C ILE A 476 1.59 23.99 -29.16
N PRO A 477 2.57 23.79 -28.24
CA PRO A 477 3.61 22.78 -28.41
C PRO A 477 3.10 21.33 -28.44
N VAL A 478 1.85 21.11 -28.01
CA VAL A 478 1.17 19.81 -28.05
C VAL A 478 0.41 19.63 -29.37
N ILE A 479 -0.24 20.68 -29.85
CA ILE A 479 -1.03 20.68 -31.09
C ILE A 479 -0.12 20.48 -32.31
N THR A 480 0.98 21.22 -32.42
CA THR A 480 1.79 21.27 -33.64
C THR A 480 2.24 19.88 -34.12
N PRO A 481 2.86 19.01 -33.27
CA PRO A 481 3.33 17.70 -33.72
C PRO A 481 2.19 16.73 -34.10
N LEU A 482 1.02 16.86 -33.46
CA LEU A 482 -0.16 16.06 -33.76
C LEU A 482 -0.82 16.52 -35.07
N GLN A 483 -0.92 17.82 -35.30
CA GLN A 483 -1.46 18.37 -36.53
C GLN A 483 -0.55 18.04 -37.73
N GLU A 484 0.77 18.11 -37.56
CA GLU A 484 1.74 17.65 -38.56
C GLU A 484 1.58 16.15 -38.86
N ALA A 485 1.34 15.32 -37.84
CA ALA A 485 1.05 13.90 -38.01
C ALA A 485 -0.18 13.65 -38.88
N ILE A 486 -1.25 14.41 -38.63
CA ILE A 486 -2.52 14.31 -39.36
C ILE A 486 -2.35 14.81 -40.80
N ASN A 487 -1.64 15.92 -40.99
CA ASN A 487 -1.42 16.54 -42.31
C ASN A 487 -0.55 15.67 -43.23
N GLN A 488 0.26 14.76 -42.69
CA GLN A 488 1.01 13.76 -43.47
C GLN A 488 0.12 12.65 -44.07
N GLY A 489 -1.18 12.64 -43.76
CA GLY A 489 -2.17 11.72 -44.31
C GLY A 489 -2.45 10.49 -43.43
N ALA A 490 -3.62 9.87 -43.64
CA ALA A 490 -4.13 8.78 -42.82
C ALA A 490 -3.20 7.55 -42.79
N GLU A 491 -2.54 7.22 -43.89
CA GLU A 491 -1.59 6.10 -43.92
C GLU A 491 -0.35 6.34 -43.03
N SER A 492 0.18 7.56 -43.04
CA SER A 492 1.33 7.94 -42.19
C SER A 492 0.93 7.90 -40.72
N LEU A 493 -0.22 8.48 -40.39
CA LEU A 493 -0.76 8.47 -39.02
C LEU A 493 -1.03 7.04 -38.53
N SER A 494 -1.59 6.17 -39.38
CA SER A 494 -1.83 4.77 -39.05
C SER A 494 -0.54 3.97 -38.81
N LYS A 495 0.59 4.33 -39.43
CA LYS A 495 1.87 3.62 -39.26
C LYS A 495 2.76 4.22 -38.16
N ARG A 496 2.43 5.41 -37.66
CA ARG A 496 3.25 6.11 -36.65
C ARG A 496 3.33 5.30 -35.33
N PRO A 497 4.49 5.24 -34.65
CA PRO A 497 4.60 4.58 -33.35
C PRO A 497 3.69 5.23 -32.31
N SER A 498 2.96 4.44 -31.52
CA SER A 498 1.97 4.94 -30.54
C SER A 498 2.60 5.93 -29.55
N ARG A 499 3.84 5.68 -29.11
CA ARG A 499 4.57 6.56 -28.16
C ARG A 499 4.69 8.00 -28.67
N GLN A 500 4.87 8.20 -29.98
CA GLN A 500 4.98 9.53 -30.59
C GLN A 500 3.65 10.30 -30.60
N LEU A 501 2.52 9.61 -30.45
CA LEU A 501 1.21 10.24 -30.29
C LEU A 501 0.88 10.41 -28.80
N THR A 502 1.05 9.34 -28.00
CA THR A 502 0.63 9.32 -26.60
C THR A 502 1.34 10.34 -25.73
N ILE A 503 2.61 10.68 -26.01
CA ILE A 503 3.31 11.74 -25.26
C ILE A 503 2.54 13.06 -25.34
N HIS A 504 2.07 13.45 -26.53
CA HIS A 504 1.31 14.70 -26.71
C HIS A 504 -0.12 14.57 -26.19
N ILE A 505 -0.78 13.44 -26.41
CA ILE A 505 -2.14 13.21 -25.90
C ILE A 505 -2.16 13.20 -24.37
N ASP A 506 -1.14 12.63 -23.72
CA ASP A 506 -1.00 12.65 -22.27
C ASP A 506 -0.74 14.06 -21.72
N ARG A 507 -0.04 14.93 -22.46
CA ARG A 507 0.06 16.35 -22.12
C ARG A 507 -1.32 17.01 -22.09
N PHE A 508 -2.19 16.76 -23.09
CA PHE A 508 -3.58 17.26 -23.02
C PHE A 508 -4.33 16.71 -21.81
N ALA A 509 -4.16 15.42 -21.50
CA ALA A 509 -4.80 14.83 -20.33
C ALA A 509 -4.41 15.56 -19.03
N TYR A 510 -3.14 15.92 -18.87
CA TYR A 510 -2.65 16.70 -17.74
C TYR A 510 -3.19 18.14 -17.76
N ILE A 511 -3.15 18.81 -18.91
CA ILE A 511 -3.69 20.17 -19.06
C ILE A 511 -5.17 20.20 -18.63
N PHE A 512 -6.00 19.32 -19.17
CA PHE A 512 -7.42 19.27 -18.83
C PHE A 512 -7.68 18.87 -17.38
N ARG A 513 -6.80 18.07 -16.77
CA ARG A 513 -6.93 17.68 -15.37
C ARG A 513 -6.64 18.83 -14.41
N TYR A 514 -5.62 19.63 -14.71
CA TYR A 514 -5.04 20.57 -13.75
C TYR A 514 -5.42 22.03 -14.00
N VAL A 515 -5.90 22.40 -15.20
CA VAL A 515 -6.49 23.72 -15.44
C VAL A 515 -7.94 23.75 -14.96
N ASN A 516 -8.18 24.30 -13.77
CA ASN A 516 -9.51 24.32 -13.15
C ASN A 516 -10.37 25.53 -13.57
N HIS A 517 -10.54 25.69 -14.88
CA HIS A 517 -11.48 26.66 -15.48
C HIS A 517 -12.45 25.93 -16.41
N PRO A 518 -13.63 25.50 -15.92
CA PRO A 518 -14.52 24.59 -16.65
C PRO A 518 -14.91 25.07 -18.06
N GLN A 519 -15.26 26.35 -18.21
CA GLN A 519 -15.62 26.96 -19.49
C GLN A 519 -14.43 27.08 -20.44
N VAL A 520 -13.26 27.45 -19.91
CA VAL A 520 -12.04 27.62 -20.71
C VAL A 520 -11.55 26.27 -21.25
N VAL A 521 -11.62 25.22 -20.42
CA VAL A 521 -11.33 23.84 -20.86
C VAL A 521 -12.37 23.34 -21.85
N ALA A 522 -13.66 23.69 -21.68
CA ALA A 522 -14.73 23.32 -22.61
C ALA A 522 -14.54 23.95 -23.99
N ASP A 523 -14.21 25.24 -24.04
CA ASP A 523 -13.85 25.97 -25.27
C ASP A 523 -12.64 25.31 -25.96
N ALA A 524 -11.63 24.89 -25.18
CA ALA A 524 -10.42 24.28 -25.70
C ALA A 524 -10.72 22.89 -26.31
N ILE A 525 -11.41 22.00 -25.59
CA ILE A 525 -11.74 20.67 -26.13
C ILE A 525 -12.66 20.76 -27.34
N GLN A 526 -13.59 21.73 -27.39
CA GLN A 526 -14.43 21.95 -28.57
C GLN A 526 -13.58 22.28 -29.81
N ARG A 527 -12.54 23.13 -29.67
CA ARG A 527 -11.63 23.46 -30.77
C ARG A 527 -10.67 22.33 -31.11
N LEU A 528 -10.27 21.52 -30.13
CA LEU A 528 -9.35 20.40 -30.29
C LEU A 528 -10.04 19.11 -30.76
N TRP A 529 -11.37 19.05 -30.69
CA TRP A 529 -12.15 17.86 -31.07
C TRP A 529 -11.84 17.33 -32.47
N PRO A 530 -11.65 18.15 -33.53
CA PRO A 530 -11.27 17.65 -34.85
C PRO A 530 -9.95 16.85 -34.87
N ILE A 531 -8.96 17.26 -34.06
CA ILE A 531 -7.68 16.54 -33.92
C ILE A 531 -7.92 15.20 -33.23
N PHE A 532 -8.70 15.20 -32.14
CA PHE A 532 -9.02 13.98 -31.39
C PHE A 532 -9.80 13.01 -32.27
N LYS A 533 -10.80 13.50 -33.01
CA LYS A 533 -11.59 12.72 -33.95
C LYS A 533 -10.72 12.10 -35.05
N ALA A 534 -9.82 12.86 -35.67
CA ALA A 534 -8.92 12.30 -36.69
C ALA A 534 -8.06 11.16 -36.16
N ILE A 535 -7.63 11.24 -34.89
CA ILE A 535 -6.88 10.16 -34.23
C ILE A 535 -7.80 8.98 -33.90
N PHE A 536 -9.00 9.23 -33.36
CA PHE A 536 -10.02 8.19 -33.13
C PHE A 536 -10.29 7.39 -34.40
N ASP A 537 -10.57 8.07 -35.52
CA ASP A 537 -10.93 7.44 -36.79
C ASP A 537 -9.80 6.56 -37.36
N VAL A 538 -8.54 6.99 -37.25
CA VAL A 538 -7.39 6.30 -37.88
C VAL A 538 -6.72 5.29 -36.94
N ARG A 539 -6.78 5.50 -35.61
CA ARG A 539 -6.03 4.73 -34.60
C ARG A 539 -6.90 3.91 -33.66
N ALA A 540 -8.20 3.74 -33.93
CA ALA A 540 -9.09 2.97 -33.05
C ALA A 540 -8.66 1.51 -32.78
N TRP A 541 -7.85 0.92 -33.67
CA TRP A 541 -7.27 -0.41 -33.48
C TRP A 541 -6.12 -0.44 -32.46
N ASP A 542 -5.47 0.69 -32.18
CA ASP A 542 -4.30 0.77 -31.32
C ASP A 542 -4.67 1.12 -29.88
N MET A 543 -4.71 0.08 -29.03
CA MET A 543 -5.11 0.17 -27.62
C MET A 543 -4.36 1.26 -26.85
N ARG A 544 -3.03 1.36 -27.01
CA ARG A 544 -2.22 2.33 -26.25
C ARG A 544 -2.60 3.78 -26.57
N THR A 545 -2.87 4.08 -27.85
CA THR A 545 -3.31 5.42 -28.27
C THR A 545 -4.73 5.71 -27.78
N MET A 546 -5.65 4.74 -27.87
CA MET A 546 -7.02 4.91 -27.40
C MET A 546 -7.13 5.10 -25.88
N GLU A 547 -6.30 4.40 -25.10
CA GLU A 547 -6.20 4.61 -23.65
C GLU A 547 -5.78 6.04 -23.29
N SER A 548 -4.74 6.55 -23.96
CA SER A 548 -4.26 7.93 -23.78
C SER A 548 -5.35 8.95 -24.18
N LEU A 549 -6.00 8.73 -25.32
CA LEU A 549 -7.03 9.63 -25.87
C LEU A 549 -8.31 9.64 -25.02
N CYS A 550 -8.77 8.48 -24.57
CA CYS A 550 -9.90 8.36 -23.67
C CYS A 550 -9.59 8.97 -22.30
N ARG A 551 -8.35 8.86 -21.81
CA ARG A 551 -7.90 9.51 -20.57
C ARG A 551 -7.88 11.03 -20.70
N ALA A 552 -7.48 11.59 -21.85
CA ALA A 552 -7.61 13.02 -22.11
C ALA A 552 -9.08 13.46 -22.13
N CYS A 553 -9.94 12.75 -22.86
CA CYS A 553 -11.39 13.00 -22.87
C CYS A 553 -12.01 12.92 -21.48
N LYS A 554 -11.61 11.94 -20.67
CA LYS A 554 -12.06 11.77 -19.28
C LYS A 554 -11.80 13.02 -18.45
N TYR A 555 -10.58 13.57 -18.51
CA TYR A 555 -10.25 14.76 -17.74
C TYR A 555 -10.95 16.01 -18.28
N ALA A 556 -11.08 16.15 -19.61
CA ALA A 556 -11.90 17.23 -20.20
C ALA A 556 -13.34 17.17 -19.67
N VAL A 557 -13.96 15.99 -19.69
CA VAL A 557 -15.32 15.76 -19.19
C VAL A 557 -15.43 16.06 -17.69
N ARG A 558 -14.50 15.56 -16.86
CA ARG A 558 -14.48 15.80 -15.41
C ARG A 558 -14.34 17.28 -15.05
N THR A 559 -13.49 18.01 -15.76
CA THR A 559 -13.22 19.43 -15.47
C THR A 559 -14.29 20.34 -16.03
N SER A 560 -14.74 20.11 -17.26
CA SER A 560 -15.74 20.97 -17.92
C SER A 560 -17.18 20.70 -17.47
N GLY A 561 -17.52 19.46 -17.08
CA GLY A 561 -18.87 19.09 -16.68
C GLY A 561 -19.93 19.58 -17.68
N ARG A 562 -20.98 20.24 -17.19
CA ARG A 562 -22.09 20.77 -18.01
C ARG A 562 -21.66 21.75 -19.12
N PHE A 563 -20.49 22.37 -19.02
CA PHE A 563 -19.99 23.30 -20.04
C PHE A 563 -19.52 22.61 -21.32
N MET A 564 -19.36 21.28 -21.33
CA MET A 564 -19.03 20.50 -22.54
C MET A 564 -20.00 20.73 -23.71
N GLY A 565 -21.23 21.16 -23.45
CA GLY A 565 -22.20 21.54 -24.47
C GLY A 565 -22.49 20.40 -25.45
N LEU A 566 -22.50 20.69 -26.75
CA LEU A 566 -22.77 19.71 -27.81
C LEU A 566 -21.62 18.71 -28.06
N THR A 567 -20.40 19.04 -27.61
CA THR A 567 -19.21 18.19 -27.81
C THR A 567 -19.36 16.82 -27.13
N ILE A 568 -20.11 16.75 -26.02
CA ILE A 568 -20.37 15.47 -25.34
C ILE A 568 -21.17 14.51 -26.23
N GLY A 569 -22.20 15.00 -26.95
CA GLY A 569 -23.01 14.16 -27.84
C GLY A 569 -22.16 13.55 -28.96
N ALA A 570 -21.37 14.38 -29.64
CA ALA A 570 -20.44 13.93 -30.68
C ALA A 570 -19.41 12.92 -30.16
N MET A 571 -18.89 13.13 -28.95
CA MET A 571 -17.96 12.19 -28.31
C MET A 571 -18.61 10.84 -28.02
N LEU A 572 -19.82 10.82 -27.45
CA LEU A 572 -20.53 9.59 -27.14
C LEU A 572 -20.93 8.81 -28.39
N GLU A 573 -21.34 9.52 -29.45
CA GLU A 573 -21.65 8.92 -30.75
C GLU A 573 -20.42 8.26 -31.40
N GLU A 574 -19.23 8.87 -31.26
CA GLU A 574 -17.99 8.29 -31.74
C GLU A 574 -17.61 7.03 -30.95
N ILE A 575 -17.66 7.12 -29.61
CA ILE A 575 -17.33 6.01 -28.70
C ILE A 575 -18.18 4.76 -28.99
N GLN A 576 -19.50 4.92 -29.14
CA GLN A 576 -20.38 3.79 -29.44
C GLN A 576 -20.07 3.16 -30.81
N SER A 577 -19.69 3.96 -31.81
CA SER A 577 -19.38 3.50 -33.16
C SER A 577 -18.09 2.69 -33.18
N LEU A 578 -17.05 3.21 -32.53
CA LEU A 578 -15.74 2.58 -32.47
C LEU A 578 -15.72 1.34 -31.57
N TYR A 579 -16.45 1.34 -30.45
CA TYR A 579 -16.53 0.17 -29.58
C TYR A 579 -17.11 -1.05 -30.31
N ARG A 580 -18.11 -0.85 -31.19
CA ARG A 580 -18.70 -1.93 -32.01
C ARG A 580 -17.70 -2.59 -32.97
N GLN A 581 -16.66 -1.86 -33.37
CA GLN A 581 -15.68 -2.32 -34.35
C GLN A 581 -14.40 -2.86 -33.69
N HIS A 582 -13.92 -2.20 -32.63
CA HIS A 582 -12.60 -2.45 -32.07
C HIS A 582 -12.59 -3.01 -30.64
N HIS A 583 -13.71 -2.95 -29.91
CA HIS A 583 -13.86 -3.54 -28.57
C HIS A 583 -12.85 -3.06 -27.51
N GLN A 584 -12.31 -1.85 -27.61
CA GLN A 584 -11.32 -1.36 -26.64
C GLN A 584 -11.99 -1.11 -25.27
N PRO A 585 -11.41 -1.61 -24.14
CA PRO A 585 -11.95 -1.41 -22.78
C PRO A 585 -12.10 0.06 -22.38
N CYS A 586 -11.14 0.91 -22.77
CA CYS A 586 -11.13 2.34 -22.47
C CYS A 586 -12.42 3.10 -22.83
N PHE A 587 -13.18 2.62 -23.83
CA PHE A 587 -14.48 3.16 -24.21
C PHE A 587 -15.55 2.91 -23.15
N LEU A 588 -15.57 1.74 -22.52
CA LEU A 588 -16.42 1.42 -21.39
C LEU A 588 -16.03 2.26 -20.16
N TYR A 589 -14.73 2.35 -19.88
CA TYR A 589 -14.21 3.15 -18.77
C TYR A 589 -14.56 4.64 -18.91
N LEU A 590 -14.32 5.24 -20.08
CA LEU A 590 -14.68 6.63 -20.35
C LEU A 590 -16.20 6.86 -20.22
N SER A 591 -17.01 5.94 -20.75
CA SER A 591 -18.47 5.99 -20.59
C SER A 591 -18.89 5.95 -19.12
N SER A 592 -18.17 5.21 -18.27
CA SER A 592 -18.45 5.15 -16.83
C SER A 592 -18.20 6.49 -16.14
N GLU A 593 -17.20 7.23 -16.62
CA GLU A 593 -16.86 8.56 -16.12
C GLU A 593 -17.85 9.62 -16.59
N VAL A 594 -18.32 9.53 -17.84
CA VAL A 594 -19.42 10.35 -18.33
C VAL A 594 -20.69 10.12 -17.48
N ILE A 595 -21.05 8.87 -17.19
CA ILE A 595 -22.24 8.54 -16.40
C ILE A 595 -22.16 9.13 -14.97
N LYS A 596 -20.98 9.15 -14.35
CA LYS A 596 -20.81 9.78 -13.02
C LYS A 596 -21.15 11.27 -13.01
N ILE A 597 -20.93 11.97 -14.13
CA ILE A 597 -21.10 13.42 -14.24
C ILE A 597 -22.48 13.78 -14.77
N PHE A 598 -22.95 13.05 -15.79
CA PHE A 598 -24.17 13.37 -16.54
C PHE A 598 -25.34 12.40 -16.32
N GLY A 599 -25.16 11.31 -15.56
CA GLY A 599 -26.18 10.26 -15.38
C GLY A 599 -27.50 10.77 -14.79
N SER A 600 -27.43 11.80 -13.94
CA SER A 600 -28.61 12.47 -13.37
C SER A 600 -29.06 13.70 -14.16
N ASP A 601 -28.41 14.03 -15.28
CA ASP A 601 -28.72 15.20 -16.10
C ASP A 601 -29.78 14.86 -17.16
N PRO A 602 -31.00 15.43 -17.08
CA PRO A 602 -32.07 15.12 -18.03
C PRO A 602 -31.72 15.49 -19.48
N SER A 603 -30.86 16.49 -19.70
CA SER A 603 -30.46 16.92 -21.05
C SER A 603 -29.63 15.88 -21.79
N CYS A 604 -28.99 14.96 -21.07
CA CYS A 604 -28.14 13.90 -21.61
C CYS A 604 -28.84 12.53 -21.63
N ALA A 605 -30.07 12.42 -21.11
CA ALA A 605 -30.73 11.15 -20.86
C ALA A 605 -30.85 10.26 -22.11
N ASP A 606 -31.23 10.85 -23.26
CA ASP A 606 -31.40 10.10 -24.51
C ASP A 606 -30.07 9.55 -25.05
N TYR A 607 -29.01 10.38 -25.06
CA TYR A 607 -27.67 9.96 -25.49
C TYR A 607 -27.11 8.86 -24.58
N LEU A 608 -27.27 9.02 -23.26
CA LEU A 608 -26.79 8.04 -22.28
C LEU A 608 -27.55 6.73 -22.36
N LYS A 609 -28.87 6.78 -22.58
CA LYS A 609 -29.67 5.57 -22.78
C LYS A 609 -29.19 4.78 -24.00
N ASN A 610 -29.01 5.46 -25.13
CA ASN A 610 -28.51 4.83 -26.37
C ASN A 610 -27.11 4.24 -26.18
N LEU A 611 -26.22 4.97 -25.51
CA LEU A 611 -24.86 4.51 -25.19
C LEU A 611 -24.89 3.24 -24.31
N ILE A 612 -25.64 3.27 -23.20
CA ILE A 612 -25.78 2.15 -22.27
C ILE A 612 -26.27 0.90 -23.00
N GLU A 613 -27.35 1.03 -23.78
CA GLU A 613 -27.91 -0.09 -24.53
C GLU A 613 -26.91 -0.62 -25.58
N ALA A 614 -26.26 0.27 -26.35
CA ALA A 614 -25.32 -0.12 -27.40
C ALA A 614 -24.08 -0.84 -26.84
N LEU A 615 -23.46 -0.30 -25.79
CA LEU A 615 -22.25 -0.87 -25.20
C LEU A 615 -22.55 -2.23 -24.58
N PHE A 616 -23.57 -2.32 -23.72
CA PHE A 616 -23.88 -3.56 -23.01
C PHE A 616 -24.42 -4.67 -23.92
N GLN A 617 -25.26 -4.36 -24.92
CA GLN A 617 -25.67 -5.37 -25.91
C GLN A 617 -24.48 -5.95 -26.66
N HIS A 618 -23.46 -5.14 -26.92
CA HIS A 618 -22.27 -5.60 -27.62
C HIS A 618 -21.37 -6.42 -26.70
N THR A 619 -21.09 -5.94 -25.49
CA THR A 619 -20.24 -6.65 -24.53
C THR A 619 -20.81 -8.00 -24.11
N THR A 620 -22.13 -8.10 -23.89
CA THR A 620 -22.79 -9.39 -23.55
C THR A 620 -22.70 -10.43 -24.67
N ARG A 621 -22.57 -10.01 -25.94
CA ARG A 621 -22.32 -10.92 -27.06
C ARG A 621 -20.86 -11.34 -27.19
N LEU A 622 -19.93 -10.58 -26.60
CA LEU A 622 -18.51 -10.92 -26.55
C LEU A 622 -18.23 -11.88 -25.38
N LEU A 623 -18.85 -11.64 -24.22
CA LEU A 623 -18.60 -12.38 -22.98
C LEU A 623 -19.62 -13.51 -22.77
N THR A 624 -19.59 -14.51 -23.65
CA THR A 624 -20.60 -15.59 -23.68
C THR A 624 -20.24 -16.81 -22.84
N ASN A 625 -18.98 -16.95 -22.45
CA ASN A 625 -18.48 -18.08 -21.67
C ASN A 625 -17.22 -17.67 -20.89
N ILE A 626 -16.81 -18.48 -19.92
CA ILE A 626 -15.69 -18.18 -19.01
C ILE A 626 -14.33 -18.01 -19.71
N GLN A 627 -14.12 -18.65 -20.88
CA GLN A 627 -12.88 -18.49 -21.65
C GLN A 627 -12.78 -17.08 -22.22
N GLU A 628 -13.90 -16.50 -22.66
CA GLU A 628 -13.93 -15.12 -23.17
C GLU A 628 -13.68 -14.10 -22.05
N PHE A 629 -14.20 -14.34 -20.84
CA PHE A 629 -13.87 -13.53 -19.66
C PHE A 629 -12.37 -13.59 -19.33
N THR A 630 -11.77 -14.76 -19.46
CA THR A 630 -10.34 -14.97 -19.19
C THR A 630 -9.47 -14.35 -20.28
N ALA A 631 -9.93 -14.38 -21.53
CA ALA A 631 -9.23 -13.79 -22.67
C ALA A 631 -9.35 -12.26 -22.71
N ARG A 632 -10.44 -11.69 -22.15
CA ARG A 632 -10.72 -10.24 -22.17
C ARG A 632 -11.11 -9.71 -20.78
N PRO A 633 -10.23 -9.85 -19.78
CA PRO A 633 -10.54 -9.47 -18.40
C PRO A 633 -10.78 -7.96 -18.26
N ASP A 634 -10.08 -7.13 -19.01
CA ASP A 634 -10.22 -5.66 -18.95
C ASP A 634 -11.59 -5.20 -19.45
N ILE A 635 -12.12 -5.85 -20.51
CA ILE A 635 -13.48 -5.59 -20.99
C ILE A 635 -14.50 -6.00 -19.92
N ALA A 636 -14.31 -7.14 -19.26
CA ALA A 636 -15.20 -7.57 -18.19
C ALA A 636 -15.16 -6.58 -17.01
N ASP A 637 -13.97 -6.20 -16.56
CA ASP A 637 -13.78 -5.22 -15.49
C ASP A 637 -14.51 -3.90 -15.78
N ASP A 638 -14.17 -3.25 -16.90
CA ASP A 638 -14.76 -1.95 -17.25
C ASP A 638 -16.26 -2.03 -17.55
N CYS A 639 -16.76 -3.18 -18.05
CA CYS A 639 -18.18 -3.39 -18.29
C CYS A 639 -18.96 -3.41 -16.97
N PHE A 640 -18.51 -4.21 -15.99
CA PHE A 640 -19.21 -4.31 -14.72
C PHE A 640 -18.97 -3.09 -13.82
N LEU A 641 -17.82 -2.41 -13.96
CA LEU A 641 -17.62 -1.07 -13.41
C LEU A 641 -18.65 -0.08 -13.97
N LEU A 642 -18.83 -0.03 -15.29
CA LEU A 642 -19.84 0.80 -15.96
C LEU A 642 -21.25 0.45 -15.46
N ALA A 643 -21.59 -0.84 -15.35
CA ALA A 643 -22.89 -1.29 -14.88
C ALA A 643 -23.17 -0.85 -13.43
N SER A 644 -22.18 -0.98 -12.54
CA SER A 644 -22.24 -0.43 -11.18
C SER A 644 -22.44 1.09 -11.16
N ARG A 645 -21.81 1.85 -12.06
CA ARG A 645 -22.05 3.30 -12.19
C ARG A 645 -23.46 3.59 -12.70
N CYS A 646 -23.98 2.81 -13.64
CA CYS A 646 -25.36 2.97 -14.12
C CYS A 646 -26.36 2.81 -12.97
N ILE A 647 -26.19 1.82 -12.10
CA ILE A 647 -27.05 1.60 -10.92
C ILE A 647 -27.01 2.81 -9.97
N ARG A 648 -25.82 3.37 -9.73
CA ARG A 648 -25.63 4.47 -8.76
C ARG A 648 -26.06 5.85 -9.26
N TYR A 649 -25.82 6.16 -10.54
CA TYR A 649 -25.98 7.52 -11.07
C TYR A 649 -27.16 7.69 -12.04
N CYS A 650 -27.61 6.61 -12.69
CA CYS A 650 -28.74 6.66 -13.61
C CYS A 650 -29.62 5.39 -13.60
N PRO A 651 -30.06 4.89 -12.42
CA PRO A 651 -30.86 3.67 -12.33
C PRO A 651 -32.15 3.75 -13.16
N GLN A 652 -32.71 4.94 -13.35
CA GLN A 652 -33.88 5.21 -14.19
C GLN A 652 -33.67 4.91 -15.68
N LEU A 653 -32.43 4.98 -16.18
CA LEU A 653 -32.10 4.66 -17.57
C LEU A 653 -31.73 3.18 -17.72
N PHE A 654 -31.09 2.60 -16.69
CA PHE A 654 -30.49 1.27 -16.77
C PHE A 654 -31.41 0.14 -16.28
N ILE A 655 -32.00 0.24 -15.09
CA ILE A 655 -32.78 -0.88 -14.52
C ILE A 655 -34.00 -1.26 -15.38
N PRO A 656 -34.79 -0.31 -15.92
CA PRO A 656 -35.92 -0.64 -16.81
C PRO A 656 -35.51 -1.09 -18.22
N SER A 657 -34.22 -1.02 -18.56
CA SER A 657 -33.73 -1.35 -19.91
C SER A 657 -33.75 -2.85 -20.18
N SER A 658 -33.84 -3.23 -21.46
CA SER A 658 -33.79 -4.63 -21.89
C SER A 658 -32.41 -5.27 -21.71
N VAL A 659 -31.35 -4.48 -21.46
CA VAL A 659 -29.99 -4.99 -21.25
C VAL A 659 -29.73 -5.43 -19.81
N PHE A 660 -30.50 -4.94 -18.84
CA PHE A 660 -30.29 -5.27 -17.43
C PHE A 660 -30.39 -6.80 -17.16
N PRO A 661 -31.43 -7.53 -17.62
CA PRO A 661 -31.48 -8.99 -17.47
C PRO A 661 -30.28 -9.70 -18.11
N SER A 662 -29.90 -9.31 -19.33
CA SER A 662 -28.78 -9.92 -20.07
C SER A 662 -27.44 -9.73 -19.37
N LEU A 663 -27.25 -8.61 -18.67
CA LEU A 663 -26.06 -8.35 -17.86
C LEU A 663 -26.01 -9.18 -16.58
N VAL A 664 -27.15 -9.45 -15.95
CA VAL A 664 -27.23 -10.39 -14.82
C VAL A 664 -26.88 -11.81 -15.29
N ASP A 665 -27.36 -12.23 -16.46
CA ASP A 665 -26.97 -13.53 -17.05
C ASP A 665 -25.46 -13.57 -17.35
N CYS A 666 -24.92 -12.49 -17.93
CA CYS A 666 -23.50 -12.33 -18.21
C CYS A 666 -22.63 -12.38 -16.93
N SER A 667 -23.07 -11.74 -15.84
CA SER A 667 -22.32 -11.74 -14.57
C SER A 667 -22.22 -13.13 -13.96
N MET A 668 -23.28 -13.94 -14.06
CA MET A 668 -23.30 -15.31 -13.59
C MET A 668 -22.29 -16.20 -14.33
N ILE A 669 -22.06 -15.94 -15.62
CA ILE A 669 -21.04 -16.65 -16.42
C ILE A 669 -19.62 -16.30 -15.95
N GLY A 670 -19.38 -15.02 -15.63
CA GLY A 670 -18.03 -14.48 -15.42
C GLY A 670 -17.55 -14.38 -13.98
N ILE A 671 -18.42 -14.47 -12.98
CA ILE A 671 -18.09 -14.21 -11.56
C ILE A 671 -16.89 -15.03 -11.03
N THR A 672 -16.68 -16.22 -11.58
CA THR A 672 -15.61 -17.17 -11.22
C THR A 672 -14.33 -17.00 -12.06
N VAL A 673 -14.24 -15.94 -12.85
CA VAL A 673 -13.02 -15.57 -13.57
C VAL A 673 -11.88 -15.38 -12.58
N GLN A 674 -10.70 -15.92 -12.90
CA GLN A 674 -9.55 -15.86 -11.99
C GLN A 674 -8.86 -14.48 -11.99
N HIS A 675 -9.15 -13.64 -12.99
CA HIS A 675 -8.63 -12.28 -13.05
C HIS A 675 -9.21 -11.42 -11.93
N ARG A 676 -8.34 -10.85 -11.11
CA ARG A 676 -8.78 -10.28 -9.83
C ARG A 676 -9.72 -9.08 -10.03
N GLU A 677 -9.37 -8.09 -10.85
CA GLU A 677 -10.20 -6.88 -10.96
C GLU A 677 -11.55 -7.16 -11.63
N ALA A 678 -11.57 -7.96 -12.70
CA ALA A 678 -12.79 -8.40 -13.38
C ALA A 678 -13.77 -9.11 -12.43
N SER A 679 -13.29 -10.08 -11.64
CA SER A 679 -14.13 -10.77 -10.63
C SER A 679 -14.64 -9.81 -9.56
N ASN A 680 -13.81 -8.89 -9.09
CA ASN A 680 -14.23 -7.86 -8.15
C ASN A 680 -15.35 -7.00 -8.73
N SER A 681 -15.19 -6.45 -9.94
CA SER A 681 -16.20 -5.60 -10.56
C SER A 681 -17.52 -6.32 -10.78
N ILE A 682 -17.49 -7.62 -11.12
CA ILE A 682 -18.70 -8.46 -11.20
C ILE A 682 -19.38 -8.61 -9.82
N LEU A 683 -18.61 -8.91 -8.77
CA LEU A 683 -19.13 -9.06 -7.40
C LEU A 683 -19.71 -7.74 -6.86
N HIS A 684 -19.06 -6.61 -7.15
CA HIS A 684 -19.54 -5.28 -6.78
C HIS A 684 -20.81 -4.91 -7.56
N PHE A 685 -20.91 -5.26 -8.84
CA PHE A 685 -22.15 -5.09 -9.61
C PHE A 685 -23.31 -5.88 -8.98
N LEU A 686 -23.09 -7.15 -8.63
CA LEU A 686 -24.11 -7.96 -7.95
C LEU A 686 -24.49 -7.38 -6.58
N ALA A 687 -23.51 -6.94 -5.79
CA ALA A 687 -23.75 -6.28 -4.52
C ALA A 687 -24.56 -4.98 -4.69
N ASP A 688 -24.20 -4.12 -5.65
CA ASP A 688 -24.94 -2.89 -5.99
C ASP A 688 -26.39 -3.19 -6.40
N ILE A 689 -26.66 -4.33 -7.07
CA ILE A 689 -28.04 -4.78 -7.37
C ILE A 689 -28.78 -5.15 -6.09
N PHE A 690 -28.15 -5.90 -5.18
CA PHE A 690 -28.81 -6.37 -3.95
C PHE A 690 -29.07 -5.21 -3.00
N ASP A 691 -28.12 -4.29 -2.88
CA ASP A 691 -28.17 -3.09 -2.05
C ASP A 691 -29.01 -1.95 -2.64
N LEU A 692 -29.59 -2.13 -3.83
CA LEU A 692 -30.42 -1.13 -4.51
C LEU A 692 -31.54 -0.57 -3.59
N GLY A 693 -32.12 -1.42 -2.74
CA GLY A 693 -33.19 -1.04 -1.81
C GLY A 693 -32.71 -0.19 -0.61
N ASN A 694 -31.41 -0.03 -0.40
CA ASN A 694 -30.87 0.78 0.69
C ASN A 694 -30.93 2.30 0.40
N SER A 695 -31.39 2.69 -0.80
CA SER A 695 -31.50 4.09 -1.22
C SER A 695 -32.93 4.44 -1.64
N SER A 696 -33.38 5.66 -1.32
CA SER A 696 -34.73 6.16 -1.66
C SER A 696 -35.01 6.23 -3.16
N VAL A 697 -33.96 6.41 -3.99
CA VAL A 697 -34.07 6.37 -5.45
C VAL A 697 -34.20 4.93 -5.94
N GLY A 698 -33.41 4.01 -5.37
CA GLY A 698 -33.37 2.61 -5.73
C GLY A 698 -34.63 1.82 -5.35
N GLU A 699 -35.32 2.20 -4.27
CA GLU A 699 -36.57 1.56 -3.82
C GLU A 699 -37.62 1.43 -4.93
N LYS A 700 -37.72 2.43 -5.81
CA LYS A 700 -38.68 2.44 -6.94
C LYS A 700 -38.42 1.34 -7.97
N PHE A 701 -37.21 0.81 -8.01
CA PHE A 701 -36.78 -0.20 -8.99
C PHE A 701 -36.75 -1.61 -8.41
N ILE A 702 -37.06 -1.79 -7.12
CA ILE A 702 -37.15 -3.10 -6.46
C ILE A 702 -38.06 -4.08 -7.23
N PRO A 703 -39.27 -3.72 -7.71
CA PRO A 703 -40.11 -4.67 -8.43
C PRO A 703 -39.48 -5.20 -9.72
N ILE A 704 -38.75 -4.34 -10.44
CA ILE A 704 -38.06 -4.72 -11.68
C ILE A 704 -36.86 -5.61 -11.34
N ARG A 705 -36.05 -5.22 -10.35
CA ARG A 705 -34.95 -6.04 -9.82
C ARG A 705 -35.43 -7.44 -9.45
N ASP A 706 -36.48 -7.53 -8.65
CA ASP A 706 -36.98 -8.81 -8.13
C ASP A 706 -37.51 -9.70 -9.26
N SER A 707 -38.12 -9.12 -10.30
CA SER A 707 -38.56 -9.86 -11.49
C SER A 707 -37.40 -10.51 -12.27
N VAL A 708 -36.19 -9.92 -12.18
CA VAL A 708 -34.98 -10.42 -12.85
C VAL A 708 -34.19 -11.37 -11.97
N ILE A 709 -34.02 -11.05 -10.69
CA ILE A 709 -33.17 -11.81 -9.77
C ILE A 709 -33.87 -13.03 -9.20
N SER A 710 -35.17 -12.97 -8.87
CA SER A 710 -35.87 -14.11 -8.24
C SER A 710 -35.79 -15.40 -9.07
N PRO A 711 -35.94 -15.37 -10.41
CA PRO A 711 -35.75 -16.56 -11.26
C PRO A 711 -34.32 -17.12 -11.27
N ARG A 712 -33.32 -16.28 -10.94
CA ARG A 712 -31.88 -16.61 -10.98
C ARG A 712 -31.28 -16.85 -9.59
N GLY A 713 -32.04 -16.56 -8.54
CA GLY A 713 -31.54 -16.51 -7.17
C GLY A 713 -30.88 -17.81 -6.72
N ALA A 714 -31.48 -18.96 -7.05
CA ALA A 714 -30.90 -20.27 -6.74
C ALA A 714 -29.52 -20.48 -7.37
N SER A 715 -29.37 -20.15 -8.65
CA SER A 715 -28.10 -20.28 -9.38
C SER A 715 -27.07 -19.27 -8.87
N ILE A 716 -27.45 -18.01 -8.63
CA ILE A 716 -26.56 -16.98 -8.05
C ILE A 716 -26.06 -17.42 -6.66
N THR A 717 -26.95 -17.88 -5.77
CA THR A 717 -26.56 -18.37 -4.44
C THR A 717 -25.59 -19.53 -4.55
N ARG A 718 -25.85 -20.51 -5.43
CA ARG A 718 -24.95 -21.64 -5.65
C ARG A 718 -23.56 -21.19 -6.11
N ILE A 719 -23.51 -20.26 -7.07
CA ILE A 719 -22.24 -19.75 -7.61
C ILE A 719 -21.46 -18.97 -6.54
N LEU A 720 -22.12 -18.12 -5.75
CA LEU A 720 -21.46 -17.39 -4.65
C LEU A 720 -20.91 -18.35 -3.59
N ILE A 721 -21.64 -19.40 -3.24
CA ILE A 721 -21.14 -20.44 -2.32
C ILE A 721 -19.94 -21.16 -2.97
N ALA A 722 -20.00 -21.51 -4.26
CA ALA A 722 -18.87 -22.12 -4.95
C ALA A 722 -17.62 -21.22 -4.95
N SER A 723 -17.79 -19.92 -5.22
CA SER A 723 -16.75 -18.89 -5.16
C SER A 723 -16.11 -18.81 -3.79
N LEU A 724 -16.93 -18.80 -2.72
CA LEU A 724 -16.48 -18.78 -1.33
C LEU A 724 -15.65 -20.03 -1.01
N THR A 725 -16.16 -21.21 -1.35
CA THR A 725 -15.60 -22.50 -0.96
C THR A 725 -14.47 -23.01 -1.86
N GLY A 726 -14.01 -22.23 -2.83
CA GLY A 726 -12.79 -22.56 -3.57
C GLY A 726 -12.76 -22.23 -5.05
N ALA A 727 -13.86 -21.81 -5.69
CA ALA A 727 -13.83 -21.47 -7.12
C ALA A 727 -13.08 -20.15 -7.41
N LEU A 728 -12.93 -19.28 -6.41
CA LEU A 728 -12.05 -18.10 -6.47
C LEU A 728 -10.88 -18.23 -5.47
N PRO A 729 -9.77 -17.46 -5.61
CA PRO A 729 -8.68 -17.43 -4.64
C PRO A 729 -9.10 -16.90 -3.26
N LYS A 730 -8.32 -17.20 -2.21
CA LYS A 730 -8.62 -16.76 -0.82
C LYS A 730 -8.69 -15.23 -0.70
N SER A 731 -7.93 -14.50 -1.51
CA SER A 731 -7.97 -13.02 -1.58
C SER A 731 -9.30 -12.43 -2.07
N ARG A 732 -10.29 -13.26 -2.44
CA ARG A 732 -11.65 -12.85 -2.84
C ARG A 732 -12.73 -13.21 -1.84
N VAL A 733 -12.39 -13.93 -0.78
CA VAL A 733 -13.35 -14.45 0.20
C VAL A 733 -14.18 -13.32 0.82
N ASP A 734 -13.55 -12.24 1.27
CA ASP A 734 -14.23 -11.12 1.93
C ASP A 734 -15.31 -10.48 1.05
N VAL A 735 -14.99 -10.24 -0.24
CA VAL A 735 -15.92 -9.64 -1.21
C VAL A 735 -17.07 -10.61 -1.52
N VAL A 736 -16.78 -11.90 -1.70
CA VAL A 736 -17.81 -12.92 -1.93
C VAL A 736 -18.73 -13.07 -0.72
N SER A 737 -18.16 -13.07 0.50
CA SER A 737 -18.90 -13.11 1.76
C SER A 737 -19.86 -11.93 1.86
N TYR A 738 -19.39 -10.71 1.57
CA TYR A 738 -20.24 -9.52 1.53
C TYR A 738 -21.38 -9.66 0.51
N THR A 739 -21.08 -10.04 -0.74
CA THR A 739 -22.10 -10.18 -1.79
C THR A 739 -23.15 -11.24 -1.43
N LEU A 740 -22.76 -12.36 -0.80
CA LEU A 740 -23.68 -13.39 -0.33
C LEU A 740 -24.56 -12.90 0.83
N LEU A 741 -23.98 -12.15 1.78
CA LEU A 741 -24.74 -11.57 2.90
C LEU A 741 -25.70 -10.47 2.42
N ALA A 742 -25.31 -9.65 1.45
CA ALA A 742 -26.18 -8.66 0.80
C ALA A 742 -27.37 -9.34 0.09
N LEU A 743 -27.11 -10.40 -0.68
CA LEU A 743 -28.18 -11.21 -1.27
C LEU A 743 -29.13 -11.78 -0.20
N THR A 744 -28.56 -12.27 0.90
CA THR A 744 -29.33 -12.86 2.02
C THR A 744 -30.22 -11.83 2.72
N ARG A 745 -29.75 -10.59 2.90
CA ARG A 745 -30.56 -9.49 3.44
C ARG A 745 -31.71 -9.11 2.51
N SER A 746 -31.48 -9.09 1.20
CA SER A 746 -32.49 -8.65 0.23
C SER A 746 -33.61 -9.67 -0.03
N TYR A 747 -33.34 -10.97 0.10
CA TYR A 747 -34.30 -12.04 -0.22
C TYR A 747 -34.62 -12.98 0.95
N GLY A 748 -33.97 -12.80 2.11
CA GLY A 748 -34.28 -13.46 3.38
C GLY A 748 -34.34 -14.99 3.28
N LEU A 749 -35.51 -15.55 3.64
CA LEU A 749 -35.74 -16.99 3.71
C LEU A 749 -35.55 -17.72 2.37
N GLN A 750 -35.72 -17.04 1.22
CA GLN A 750 -35.51 -17.67 -0.08
C GLN A 750 -34.05 -18.09 -0.27
N VAL A 751 -33.11 -17.23 0.14
CA VAL A 751 -31.67 -17.50 0.04
C VAL A 751 -31.25 -18.62 0.99
N LEU A 752 -31.86 -18.71 2.17
CA LEU A 752 -31.65 -19.86 3.05
C LEU A 752 -32.05 -21.18 2.40
N GLU A 753 -33.17 -21.20 1.69
CA GLU A 753 -33.63 -22.40 0.99
C GLU A 753 -32.68 -22.78 -0.16
N TRP A 754 -32.22 -21.79 -0.93
CA TRP A 754 -31.24 -21.99 -2.01
C TRP A 754 -29.86 -22.41 -1.50
N ALA A 755 -29.38 -21.79 -0.41
CA ALA A 755 -28.12 -22.12 0.24
C ALA A 755 -28.16 -23.52 0.82
N LYS A 756 -29.26 -23.90 1.48
CA LYS A 756 -29.46 -25.26 2.00
C LYS A 756 -29.40 -26.29 0.87
N LYS A 757 -30.08 -26.06 -0.26
CA LYS A 757 -30.01 -26.94 -1.43
C LYS A 757 -28.58 -27.06 -1.97
N SER A 758 -27.83 -25.95 -2.03
CA SER A 758 -26.46 -25.92 -2.54
C SER A 758 -25.47 -26.65 -1.64
N VAL A 759 -25.49 -26.36 -0.33
CA VAL A 759 -24.57 -26.95 0.66
C VAL A 759 -24.82 -28.46 0.84
N LEU A 760 -26.06 -28.93 0.64
CA LEU A 760 -26.39 -30.36 0.66
C LEU A 760 -25.77 -31.14 -0.51
N LEU A 761 -25.37 -30.49 -1.60
CA LEU A 761 -24.66 -31.14 -2.71
C LEU A 761 -23.22 -31.50 -2.34
N ILE A 762 -22.63 -30.77 -1.40
CA ILE A 762 -21.26 -31.02 -0.94
C ILE A 762 -21.26 -32.36 -0.18
N PRO A 763 -20.32 -33.29 -0.43
CA PRO A 763 -20.24 -34.52 0.35
C PRO A 763 -19.95 -34.29 1.83
N SER A 764 -20.47 -35.16 2.71
CA SER A 764 -20.23 -35.08 4.16
C SER A 764 -18.76 -35.32 4.55
N THR A 765 -18.01 -36.01 3.69
CA THR A 765 -16.55 -36.17 3.79
C THR A 765 -15.80 -34.85 3.64
N ALA A 766 -16.31 -33.95 2.80
CA ALA A 766 -15.76 -32.61 2.61
C ALA A 766 -16.23 -31.65 3.71
N VAL A 767 -17.55 -31.57 3.96
CA VAL A 767 -18.17 -30.65 4.94
C VAL A 767 -19.21 -31.39 5.77
N THR A 768 -19.01 -31.42 7.09
CA THR A 768 -19.87 -32.10 8.08
C THR A 768 -21.17 -31.36 8.34
N ASP A 769 -22.19 -32.04 8.87
CA ASP A 769 -23.48 -31.42 9.18
C ASP A 769 -23.40 -30.28 10.21
N VAL A 770 -22.41 -30.34 11.12
CA VAL A 770 -22.16 -29.25 12.09
C VAL A 770 -21.65 -27.99 11.37
N GLU A 771 -20.68 -28.13 10.46
CA GLU A 771 -20.15 -27.02 9.66
C GLU A 771 -21.24 -26.42 8.75
N ARG A 772 -22.08 -27.27 8.14
CA ARG A 772 -23.24 -26.81 7.34
C ARG A 772 -24.22 -26.01 8.19
N SER A 773 -24.54 -26.53 9.37
CA SER A 773 -25.51 -25.90 10.27
C SER A 773 -25.02 -24.54 10.77
N ARG A 774 -23.72 -24.41 11.07
CA ARG A 774 -23.10 -23.14 11.45
C ARG A 774 -23.19 -22.10 10.33
N PHE A 775 -22.85 -22.50 9.11
CA PHE A 775 -22.95 -21.64 7.94
C PHE A 775 -24.39 -21.19 7.67
N LEU A 776 -25.35 -22.12 7.67
CA LEU A 776 -26.76 -21.80 7.47
C LEU A 776 -27.33 -20.93 8.61
N LYS A 777 -26.83 -21.09 9.84
CA LYS A 777 -27.20 -20.24 10.97
C LYS A 777 -26.71 -18.80 10.76
N ALA A 778 -25.47 -18.61 10.30
CA ALA A 778 -24.95 -17.28 9.98
C ALA A 778 -25.79 -16.57 8.91
N LEU A 779 -26.18 -17.29 7.83
CA LEU A 779 -27.09 -16.74 6.83
C LEU A 779 -28.48 -16.46 7.42
N SER A 780 -28.96 -17.28 8.36
CA SER A 780 -30.27 -17.08 8.97
C SER A 780 -30.28 -15.82 9.84
N ASP A 781 -29.19 -15.58 10.55
CA ASP A 781 -29.03 -14.39 11.37
C ASP A 781 -28.89 -13.13 10.48
N ALA A 782 -28.22 -13.25 9.33
CA ALA A 782 -28.17 -12.18 8.32
C ALA A 782 -29.55 -11.85 7.75
N ALA A 783 -30.36 -12.87 7.45
CA ALA A 783 -31.75 -12.71 6.98
C ALA A 783 -32.65 -12.03 8.02
N CYS A 784 -32.31 -12.15 9.32
CA CYS A 784 -32.98 -11.48 10.43
C CYS A 784 -32.40 -10.10 10.78
N GLY A 785 -31.48 -9.56 9.98
CA GLY A 785 -30.89 -8.23 10.20
C GLY A 785 -29.65 -8.21 11.10
N GLY A 786 -28.98 -9.34 11.32
CA GLY A 786 -27.71 -9.40 12.04
C GLY A 786 -26.60 -8.59 11.37
N ASP A 787 -25.61 -8.16 12.17
CA ASP A 787 -24.46 -7.38 11.70
C ASP A 787 -23.59 -8.21 10.75
N ILE A 788 -23.32 -7.69 9.55
CA ILE A 788 -22.50 -8.35 8.53
C ILE A 788 -21.10 -8.63 9.09
N ASN A 789 -20.50 -7.69 9.82
CA ASN A 789 -19.10 -7.82 10.26
C ASN A 789 -18.90 -9.02 11.20
N VAL A 790 -19.88 -9.27 12.06
CA VAL A 790 -19.86 -10.42 12.99
C VAL A 790 -20.13 -11.73 12.24
N LEU A 791 -20.99 -11.68 11.21
CA LEU A 791 -21.41 -12.85 10.44
C LEU A 791 -20.42 -13.25 9.34
N THR A 792 -19.45 -12.39 9.00
CA THR A 792 -18.38 -12.70 8.05
C THR A 792 -17.52 -13.87 8.54
N VAL A 793 -17.07 -13.87 9.80
CA VAL A 793 -16.21 -14.93 10.36
C VAL A 793 -16.78 -16.34 10.15
N PRO A 794 -18.03 -16.68 10.55
CA PRO A 794 -18.57 -18.02 10.33
C PRO A 794 -18.81 -18.36 8.86
N VAL A 795 -19.00 -17.36 7.98
CA VAL A 795 -19.07 -17.56 6.52
C VAL A 795 -17.69 -17.92 5.96
N GLU A 796 -16.63 -17.26 6.44
CA GLU A 796 -15.24 -17.53 6.04
C GLU A 796 -14.68 -18.83 6.60
N GLU A 797 -15.13 -19.28 7.79
CA GLU A 797 -14.76 -20.60 8.32
C GLU A 797 -15.12 -21.74 7.36
N LEU A 798 -16.25 -21.64 6.65
CA LEU A 798 -16.63 -22.63 5.63
C LEU A 798 -15.61 -22.66 4.48
N SER A 799 -15.07 -21.51 4.09
CA SER A 799 -14.02 -21.39 3.08
C SER A 799 -12.74 -22.10 3.53
N ASP A 800 -12.29 -21.89 4.76
CA ASP A 800 -11.11 -22.57 5.31
C ASP A 800 -11.28 -24.09 5.37
N VAL A 801 -12.48 -24.57 5.77
CA VAL A 801 -12.80 -26.01 5.76
C VAL A 801 -12.69 -26.58 4.35
N CYS A 802 -13.24 -25.90 3.34
CA CYS A 802 -13.25 -26.39 1.96
C CYS A 802 -11.89 -26.28 1.26
N ARG A 803 -11.02 -25.37 1.71
CA ARG A 803 -9.68 -25.13 1.13
C ARG A 803 -8.54 -25.85 1.84
N ARG A 804 -8.83 -26.65 2.88
CA ARG A 804 -7.81 -27.33 3.70
C ARG A 804 -6.82 -28.18 2.90
N ASN A 805 -7.24 -28.72 1.76
CA ASN A 805 -6.35 -29.32 0.77
C ASN A 805 -7.00 -29.33 -0.62
N ARG A 806 -6.17 -29.60 -1.63
CA ARG A 806 -6.56 -29.66 -3.04
C ARG A 806 -7.68 -30.67 -3.32
N ALA A 807 -7.61 -31.88 -2.76
CA ALA A 807 -8.62 -32.92 -3.01
C ALA A 807 -10.01 -32.53 -2.49
N VAL A 808 -10.08 -31.90 -1.31
CA VAL A 808 -11.35 -31.39 -0.74
C VAL A 808 -11.88 -30.25 -1.59
N GLN A 809 -11.01 -29.32 -1.99
CA GLN A 809 -11.38 -28.21 -2.84
C GLN A 809 -11.94 -28.70 -4.18
N GLU A 810 -11.30 -29.68 -4.82
CA GLU A 810 -11.77 -30.30 -6.07
C GLU A 810 -13.15 -30.96 -5.90
N ILE A 811 -13.34 -31.75 -4.83
CA ILE A 811 -14.65 -32.38 -4.52
C ILE A 811 -15.75 -31.32 -4.35
N VAL A 812 -15.47 -30.24 -3.62
CA VAL A 812 -16.43 -29.16 -3.37
C VAL A 812 -16.74 -28.39 -4.65
N GLN A 813 -15.71 -28.07 -5.44
CA GLN A 813 -15.87 -27.40 -6.73
C GLN A 813 -16.69 -28.26 -7.71
N GLU A 814 -16.43 -29.56 -7.79
CA GLU A 814 -17.19 -30.48 -8.64
C GLU A 814 -18.65 -30.57 -8.20
N ALA A 815 -18.91 -30.69 -6.89
CA ALA A 815 -20.26 -30.74 -6.34
C ALA A 815 -21.05 -29.44 -6.59
N LEU A 816 -20.40 -28.29 -6.47
CA LEU A 816 -21.04 -26.99 -6.61
C LEU A 816 -21.03 -26.45 -8.04
N ARG A 817 -20.35 -27.10 -8.98
CA ARG A 817 -20.31 -26.73 -10.40
C ARG A 817 -21.74 -26.56 -10.92
N PRO A 818 -22.15 -25.35 -11.32
CA PRO A 818 -23.50 -25.15 -11.86
C PRO A 818 -23.63 -25.96 -13.14
N LEU A 819 -24.62 -26.86 -13.22
CA LEU A 819 -24.90 -27.66 -14.42
C LEU A 819 -25.21 -26.78 -15.65
N GLU A 820 -25.63 -25.54 -15.40
CA GLU A 820 -26.04 -24.53 -16.38
C GLU A 820 -24.87 -23.69 -16.91
N LEU A 821 -23.69 -23.74 -16.27
CA LEU A 821 -22.52 -22.93 -16.63
C LEU A 821 -21.33 -23.86 -16.89
N ASN A 822 -20.88 -23.92 -18.15
CA ASN A 822 -19.66 -24.63 -18.56
C ASN A 822 -18.41 -23.96 -17.96
N MET A 823 -18.20 -24.13 -16.66
CA MET A 823 -16.98 -23.74 -15.94
C MET A 823 -15.86 -24.71 -16.32
N VAL A 824 -14.68 -24.22 -16.72
CA VAL A 824 -13.52 -25.08 -17.02
C VAL A 824 -12.81 -25.45 -15.71
N ASN A 825 -12.35 -26.69 -15.57
CA ASN A 825 -11.54 -27.14 -14.44
C ASN A 825 -10.20 -26.38 -14.40
N VAL A 826 -9.80 -25.90 -13.22
CA VAL A 826 -8.46 -25.33 -12.98
C VAL A 826 -7.51 -26.48 -12.64
N SER A 827 -6.47 -26.66 -13.46
CA SER A 827 -5.32 -27.55 -13.17
C SER A 827 -4.29 -26.84 -12.30
#